data_AF-A0ABD1I8Q8-F1
#
_entry.id   AF-A0ABD1I8Q8-F1
#
_cell.length_a   1.000
_cell.length_b   1.000
_cell.length_c   1.000
_cell.angle_alpha   90.00
_cell.angle_beta   90.00
_cell.angle_gamma   90.00
#
_symmetry.space_group_name_H-M   'P 1'
#
loop_
_entity.id
_entity.type
_entity.pdbx_description
1 polymer ?
#
loop_
_entity_poly.entity_id
_entity_poly.type
_entity_poly.pdbx_seq_one_letter_code
_entity_poly.pdbx_strand_id
1 'polypeptide(L)'
;MSHEEDQLIPNLYRYIQPWESEFIDSQRVWAEYALKRQEAQAQNRRLTLEDLEDSWDRGIPRINTLFQKDRHTLAYDKGWRVRTDFKQYQVLKQNPFWWTHQRHDGKLWNLNNYRTDVIQALGGVEGILEHTLFKGTYFPTWEGLFWEKASGFEESMKYKKLTNAQRSGLNQIPNRRFTLWWSPTINRANVYVGFQVQLDLTGIFMHGKIPTLKISLIQIFRAHLWQKIHESVVMDLCQVLDQELDALEIETVQKETIHPRKSYKMNSSCADILLFAAHRWPMSKPSLVAESKDVFDQKASNKYWIDVQLRWGDYDSHDIERYTRAKFMDYTTDNMSIYPSPTGVMIGLDLAYNLHSAFGNWFPGSKPLIAQAMNKIMKSNPALYVLRERIRKGLQLYSSEPTEPYLSSQNYGEIFSNQIIWFVDDTNVYRVTIHKTFEGNLTTKPINGAIFIFNPRTGQLFLKVIHTSVWAGQKRLGQLAKWKTAEEVAALVRSLPVEEQPKQIIVTRKGMLDPLEVHLLDFPNIVIKGSELQLPFQACLKIEKFGDLILKATEPQMVLFNIYDDWLKTVSSYTAFSRLILILRALHVNNEKAKMLLKPDKTIVTEPHHIWPSLTNEQWVKVEIALRDLILSDYAKKNNVNTSALTNSEIRDIILGAEITPPSQQRQQIAEIEKQAKESSQLTAVTTRTTNVHGDELIVTTTSPYEQAAFGSKTDWRVRAISATNLHLRVNHIYVNSEDIKETGYTYIMPKNILKKFICIADLRTQVAGYLYGVSPPDNPQVKEIRCISMVPQWGTHQQVHLPSALPEHDFLNDLEPLGWMHTQPNELPQLSPQDLAAHARILSNNKLWDGEKCMILTCSFTPGSCSLTAYKLTPSGYEWGKSNTDAASNPHGYLPTYYEKVQMLLSDRFLGFYMIPDNGPWNYNFMGVKHTVSMKYGVKLGTPREFYHEDHRPTHFLEFSNLEEGDIAEGDREDTFT
;
A
#
# COMPACT_ATOMS: atom_id res chain seq x y z
N MET A 1 -31.59 32.35 29.94
CA MET A 1 -30.58 32.16 28.88
C MET A 1 -30.18 33.55 28.39
N SER A 2 -28.92 33.77 28.05
CA SER A 2 -28.46 35.05 27.49
C SER A 2 -28.70 35.06 25.98
N HIS A 3 -29.17 36.19 25.46
CA HIS A 3 -29.30 36.46 24.02
C HIS A 3 -28.48 37.72 23.73
N GLU A 4 -27.69 37.71 22.66
CA GLU A 4 -27.01 38.92 22.17
C GLU A 4 -28.04 39.67 21.31
N GLU A 5 -28.33 40.93 21.67
CA GLU A 5 -29.35 41.79 21.05
C GLU A 5 -30.77 41.15 21.05
N ASP A 6 -31.79 41.81 20.46
CA ASP A 6 -33.21 41.39 20.45
C ASP A 6 -33.46 40.07 19.66
N GLN A 7 -32.43 39.25 19.45
CA GLN A 7 -32.45 38.01 18.69
C GLN A 7 -33.12 36.88 19.47
N LEU A 8 -34.25 36.38 18.95
CA LEU A 8 -35.02 35.29 19.54
C LEU A 8 -34.71 33.96 18.86
N ILE A 9 -34.29 32.96 19.64
CA ILE A 9 -34.15 31.59 19.15
C ILE A 9 -35.52 30.90 19.12
N PRO A 10 -35.95 30.32 17.99
CA PRO A 10 -37.21 29.60 17.91
C PRO A 10 -37.32 28.48 18.96
N ASN A 11 -38.51 28.35 19.56
CA ASN A 11 -38.80 27.31 20.55
C ASN A 11 -39.49 26.12 19.90
N LEU A 12 -38.99 24.91 20.19
CA LEU A 12 -39.50 23.63 19.68
C LEU A 12 -41.00 23.42 19.94
N TYR A 13 -41.55 23.97 21.04
CA TYR A 13 -42.98 23.88 21.37
C TYR A 13 -43.89 24.42 20.26
N ARG A 14 -43.45 25.44 19.51
CA ARG A 14 -44.24 26.02 18.40
C ARG A 14 -44.33 25.14 17.16
N TYR A 15 -43.48 24.11 17.05
CA TYR A 15 -43.36 23.24 15.88
C TYR A 15 -43.95 21.84 16.11
N ILE A 16 -44.48 21.59 17.30
CA ILE A 16 -45.21 20.36 17.62
C ILE A 16 -46.69 20.73 17.75
N GLN A 17 -47.52 20.10 16.93
CA GLN A 17 -48.96 20.32 16.99
C GLN A 17 -49.51 19.77 18.31
N PRO A 18 -50.38 20.51 19.02
CA PRO A 18 -51.05 20.00 20.21
C PRO A 18 -51.88 18.75 19.90
N TRP A 19 -51.93 17.81 20.84
CA TRP A 19 -52.70 16.57 20.70
C TRP A 19 -54.18 16.79 20.39
N GLU A 20 -54.80 17.79 21.01
CA GLU A 20 -56.20 18.14 20.75
C GLU A 20 -56.44 18.45 19.27
N SER A 21 -55.58 19.29 18.68
CA SER A 21 -55.66 19.63 17.26
C SER A 21 -55.41 18.43 16.36
N GLU A 22 -54.48 17.54 16.72
CA GLU A 22 -54.23 16.28 16.00
C GLU A 22 -55.43 15.33 16.04
N PHE A 23 -56.12 15.21 17.17
CA PHE A 23 -57.29 14.35 17.30
C PHE A 23 -58.48 14.88 16.52
N ILE A 24 -58.75 16.19 16.59
CA ILE A 24 -59.80 16.84 15.80
C ILE A 24 -59.52 16.68 14.30
N ASP A 25 -58.29 16.94 13.86
CA ASP A 25 -57.91 16.81 12.45
C ASP A 25 -57.96 15.36 11.97
N SER A 26 -57.58 14.40 12.84
CA SER A 26 -57.69 12.97 12.54
C SER A 26 -59.12 12.52 12.28
N GLN A 27 -60.07 12.93 13.13
CA GLN A 27 -61.48 12.59 12.93
C GLN A 27 -62.00 13.10 11.58
N ARG A 28 -61.64 14.34 11.23
CA ARG A 28 -62.00 14.97 9.97
C ARG A 28 -61.39 14.23 8.77
N VAL A 29 -60.07 14.03 8.76
CA VAL A 29 -59.34 13.41 7.66
C VAL A 29 -59.78 11.97 7.41
N TRP A 30 -60.01 11.18 8.46
CA TRP A 30 -60.48 9.80 8.30
C TRP A 30 -61.94 9.72 7.85
N ALA A 31 -62.79 10.68 8.22
CA ALA A 31 -64.14 10.80 7.70
C ALA A 31 -64.14 11.18 6.21
N GLU A 32 -63.34 12.17 5.82
CA GLU A 32 -63.13 12.58 4.42
C GLU A 32 -62.60 11.41 3.57
N TYR A 33 -61.63 10.65 4.08
CA TYR A 33 -61.11 9.44 3.42
C TYR A 33 -62.22 8.39 3.21
N ALA A 34 -63.08 8.17 4.20
CA ALA A 34 -64.16 7.20 4.09
C ALA A 34 -65.17 7.61 2.99
N LEU A 35 -65.50 8.90 2.89
CA LEU A 35 -66.35 9.46 1.83
C LEU A 35 -65.69 9.34 0.46
N LYS A 36 -64.44 9.81 0.31
CA LYS A 36 -63.67 9.71 -0.95
C LYS A 36 -63.54 8.25 -1.41
N ARG A 37 -63.40 7.30 -0.48
CA ARG A 37 -63.37 5.86 -0.79
C ARG A 37 -64.72 5.34 -1.29
N GLN A 38 -65.84 5.76 -0.68
CA GLN A 38 -67.18 5.40 -1.15
C GLN A 38 -67.47 5.97 -2.53
N GLU A 39 -67.10 7.24 -2.78
CA GLU A 39 -67.23 7.88 -4.10
C GLU A 39 -66.41 7.16 -5.17
N ALA A 40 -65.16 6.80 -4.85
CA ALA A 40 -64.32 6.04 -5.75
C ALA A 40 -64.94 4.67 -6.10
N GLN A 41 -65.47 3.96 -5.10
CA GLN A 41 -66.17 2.69 -5.30
C GLN A 41 -67.45 2.85 -6.13
N ALA A 42 -68.25 3.90 -5.88
CA ALA A 42 -69.45 4.20 -6.66
C ALA A 42 -69.14 4.50 -8.13
N GLN A 43 -67.97 5.06 -8.41
CA GLN A 43 -67.47 5.34 -9.76
C GLN A 43 -66.63 4.18 -10.35
N ASN A 44 -66.56 3.02 -9.69
CA ASN A 44 -65.70 1.89 -10.07
C ASN A 44 -64.21 2.26 -10.28
N ARG A 45 -63.74 3.33 -9.64
CA ARG A 45 -62.34 3.76 -9.66
C ARG A 45 -61.63 3.34 -8.38
N ARG A 46 -60.31 3.13 -8.47
CA ARG A 46 -59.47 2.93 -7.29
C ARG A 46 -59.00 4.29 -6.79
N LEU A 47 -59.10 4.52 -5.49
CA LEU A 47 -58.55 5.72 -4.86
C LEU A 47 -57.02 5.74 -5.02
N THR A 48 -56.52 6.82 -5.58
CA THR A 48 -55.09 7.02 -5.87
C THR A 48 -54.44 7.93 -4.84
N LEU A 49 -53.12 8.09 -4.93
CA LEU A 49 -52.36 9.01 -4.08
C LEU A 49 -52.86 10.45 -4.22
N GLU A 50 -53.11 10.87 -5.46
CA GLU A 50 -53.47 12.25 -5.83
C GLU A 50 -54.78 12.70 -5.18
N ASP A 51 -55.71 11.77 -4.92
CA ASP A 51 -56.97 12.05 -4.25
C ASP A 51 -56.82 12.44 -2.76
N LEU A 52 -55.65 12.18 -2.15
CA LEU A 52 -55.37 12.33 -0.72
C LEU A 52 -54.12 13.17 -0.41
N GLU A 53 -53.57 13.87 -1.40
CA GLU A 53 -52.37 14.70 -1.25
C GLU A 53 -52.59 15.83 -0.22
N ASP A 54 -53.80 16.40 -0.19
CA ASP A 54 -54.24 17.44 0.76
C ASP A 54 -54.13 17.03 2.24
N SER A 55 -54.21 15.73 2.51
CA SER A 55 -54.29 15.14 3.83
C SER A 55 -53.13 14.20 4.15
N TRP A 56 -52.14 14.09 3.25
CA TRP A 56 -51.10 13.07 3.25
C TRP A 56 -50.38 12.83 4.58
N ASP A 57 -49.97 13.90 5.25
CA ASP A 57 -49.24 13.86 6.53
C ASP A 57 -50.13 14.08 7.75
N ARG A 58 -51.46 13.94 7.61
CA ARG A 58 -52.45 14.17 8.67
C ARG A 58 -53.09 12.87 9.17
N GLY A 59 -53.72 12.99 10.34
CA GLY A 59 -54.48 11.92 10.98
C GLY A 59 -53.65 10.96 11.84
N ILE A 60 -54.33 10.26 12.75
CA ILE A 60 -53.75 9.25 13.63
C ILE A 60 -54.60 7.99 13.54
N PRO A 61 -54.11 6.91 12.89
CA PRO A 61 -52.81 6.82 12.20
C PRO A 61 -52.72 7.75 10.98
N ARG A 62 -51.50 8.10 10.55
CA ARG A 62 -51.27 8.98 9.38
C ARG A 62 -51.83 8.34 8.11
N ILE A 63 -52.52 9.11 7.28
CA ILE A 63 -53.19 8.57 6.09
C ILE A 63 -52.18 7.97 5.08
N ASN A 64 -50.96 8.52 4.99
CA ASN A 64 -49.88 7.99 4.15
C ASN A 64 -49.49 6.53 4.45
N THR A 65 -49.80 6.02 5.65
CA THR A 65 -49.56 4.60 6.03
C THR A 65 -50.33 3.62 5.13
N LEU A 66 -51.43 4.06 4.51
CA LEU A 66 -52.23 3.25 3.58
C LEU A 66 -51.48 2.89 2.29
N PHE A 67 -50.44 3.65 1.94
CA PHE A 67 -49.70 3.51 0.68
C PHE A 67 -48.25 3.04 0.87
N GLN A 68 -47.90 2.58 2.07
CA GLN A 68 -46.58 2.01 2.33
C GLN A 68 -46.40 0.67 1.62
N LYS A 69 -45.17 0.41 1.14
CA LYS A 69 -44.80 -0.84 0.46
C LYS A 69 -45.06 -2.08 1.33
N ASP A 70 -44.80 -1.99 2.62
CA ASP A 70 -44.86 -3.12 3.55
C ASP A 70 -46.24 -3.31 4.21
N ARG A 71 -47.26 -2.55 3.80
CA ARG A 71 -48.59 -2.57 4.43
C ARG A 71 -49.18 -3.98 4.57
N HIS A 72 -49.02 -4.81 3.54
CA HIS A 72 -49.54 -6.18 3.53
C HIS A 72 -48.88 -7.06 4.60
N THR A 73 -47.59 -6.86 4.87
CA THR A 73 -46.86 -7.57 5.92
C THR A 73 -47.21 -7.04 7.31
N LEU A 74 -47.30 -5.71 7.45
CA LEU A 74 -47.63 -5.05 8.72
C LEU A 74 -49.03 -5.40 9.23
N ALA A 75 -49.94 -5.84 8.35
CA ALA A 75 -51.24 -6.36 8.75
C ALA A 75 -51.14 -7.57 9.71
N TYR A 76 -50.04 -8.31 9.71
CA TYR A 76 -49.82 -9.45 10.61
C TYR A 76 -49.07 -9.09 11.90
N ASP A 77 -48.47 -7.90 11.97
CA ASP A 77 -47.68 -7.44 13.12
C ASP A 77 -48.58 -6.95 14.27
N LYS A 78 -49.24 -7.88 14.98
CA LYS A 78 -50.17 -7.60 16.09
C LYS A 78 -49.46 -7.48 17.42
N GLY A 79 -49.95 -6.64 18.35
CA GLY A 79 -49.35 -6.49 19.69
C GLY A 79 -48.02 -5.70 19.70
N TRP A 80 -47.74 -4.95 18.64
CA TRP A 80 -46.48 -4.23 18.46
C TRP A 80 -46.23 -3.16 19.54
N ARG A 81 -47.27 -2.47 20.04
CA ARG A 81 -47.14 -1.45 21.12
C ARG A 81 -46.63 -2.03 22.43
N VAL A 82 -47.20 -3.16 22.86
CA VAL A 82 -46.76 -3.83 24.10
C VAL A 82 -45.34 -4.39 23.91
N ARG A 83 -45.03 -4.91 22.71
CA ARG A 83 -43.67 -5.33 22.39
C ARG A 83 -42.65 -4.19 22.49
N THR A 84 -42.97 -2.98 22.00
CA THR A 84 -42.04 -1.84 22.08
C THR A 84 -41.87 -1.33 23.50
N ASP A 85 -42.93 -1.32 24.30
CA ASP A 85 -42.86 -0.98 25.73
C ASP A 85 -42.01 -2.00 26.51
N PHE A 86 -42.20 -3.30 26.27
CA PHE A 86 -41.46 -4.36 26.97
C PHE A 86 -39.98 -4.45 26.55
N LYS A 87 -39.55 -3.71 25.52
CA LYS A 87 -38.12 -3.65 25.17
C LYS A 87 -37.26 -3.08 26.29
N GLN A 88 -37.82 -2.29 27.21
CA GLN A 88 -37.09 -1.79 28.37
C GLN A 88 -36.51 -2.91 29.26
N TYR A 89 -37.16 -4.08 29.29
CA TYR A 89 -36.72 -5.25 30.06
C TYR A 89 -35.74 -6.14 29.28
N GLN A 90 -35.60 -5.94 27.96
CA GLN A 90 -34.78 -6.77 27.08
C GLN A 90 -33.53 -6.06 26.57
N VAL A 91 -33.58 -4.73 26.45
CA VAL A 91 -32.54 -3.90 25.82
C VAL A 91 -32.13 -2.80 26.78
N LEU A 92 -30.85 -2.78 27.15
CA LEU A 92 -30.30 -1.79 28.09
C LEU A 92 -30.40 -0.35 27.56
N LYS A 93 -30.35 -0.16 26.23
CA LYS A 93 -30.54 1.15 25.60
C LYS A 93 -32.02 1.54 25.64
N GLN A 94 -32.34 2.58 26.43
CA GLN A 94 -33.69 3.13 26.52
C GLN A 94 -34.14 3.73 25.18
N ASN A 95 -35.36 3.37 24.74
CA ASN A 95 -36.02 3.99 23.59
C ASN A 95 -36.95 5.12 24.09
N PRO A 96 -36.67 6.40 23.78
CA PRO A 96 -37.53 7.51 24.20
C PRO A 96 -38.88 7.55 23.47
N PHE A 97 -38.99 6.87 22.32
CA PHE A 97 -40.21 6.81 21.50
C PHE A 97 -40.89 5.44 21.59
N TRP A 98 -40.98 4.87 22.79
CA TRP A 98 -41.55 3.53 23.04
C TRP A 98 -43.05 3.43 22.72
N TRP A 99 -43.75 4.56 22.75
CA TRP A 99 -45.21 4.67 22.63
C TRP A 99 -45.72 4.74 21.18
N THR A 100 -44.85 4.96 20.19
CA THR A 100 -45.21 5.06 18.76
C THR A 100 -44.31 4.20 17.86
N HIS A 101 -44.82 3.84 16.68
CA HIS A 101 -44.06 3.12 15.67
C HIS A 101 -44.33 3.69 14.28
N GLN A 102 -43.31 4.23 13.61
CA GLN A 102 -43.47 4.96 12.34
C GLN A 102 -44.12 4.14 11.21
N ARG A 103 -43.98 2.81 11.22
CA ARG A 103 -44.64 1.95 10.22
C ARG A 103 -46.14 1.77 10.46
N HIS A 104 -46.62 1.92 11.70
CA HIS A 104 -48.03 1.73 12.06
C HIS A 104 -48.75 3.07 12.23
N ASP A 105 -48.13 4.01 12.95
CA ASP A 105 -48.71 5.32 13.24
C ASP A 105 -48.38 6.37 12.17
N GLY A 106 -47.32 6.14 11.38
CA GLY A 106 -46.69 7.19 10.58
C GLY A 106 -45.78 8.09 11.40
N LYS A 107 -45.19 9.12 10.77
CA LYS A 107 -44.38 10.12 11.48
C LYS A 107 -45.31 11.20 12.06
N LEU A 108 -45.37 11.28 13.39
CA LEU A 108 -46.33 12.15 14.10
C LEU A 108 -45.86 13.60 14.26
N TRP A 109 -44.62 13.93 13.92
CA TRP A 109 -44.10 15.30 13.98
C TRP A 109 -43.15 15.59 12.82
N ASN A 110 -43.09 16.86 12.41
CA ASN A 110 -42.16 17.34 11.39
C ASN A 110 -41.47 18.61 11.88
N LEU A 111 -40.14 18.54 12.06
CA LEU A 111 -39.32 19.63 12.56
C LEU A 111 -38.46 20.29 11.46
N ASN A 112 -38.80 20.08 10.19
CA ASN A 112 -38.06 20.69 9.08
C ASN A 112 -38.09 22.22 9.14
N ASN A 113 -39.24 22.80 9.48
CA ASN A 113 -39.40 24.25 9.61
C ASN A 113 -38.59 24.82 10.78
N TYR A 114 -38.47 24.07 11.89
CA TYR A 114 -37.64 24.47 13.03
C TYR A 114 -36.19 24.74 12.62
N ARG A 115 -35.63 23.85 11.78
CA ARG A 115 -34.27 24.03 11.24
C ARG A 115 -34.17 25.29 10.39
N THR A 116 -35.12 25.51 9.47
CA THR A 116 -35.14 26.69 8.59
C THR A 116 -35.22 27.99 9.41
N ASP A 117 -36.10 28.03 10.39
CA ASP A 117 -36.35 29.23 11.19
C ASP A 117 -35.20 29.52 12.16
N VAL A 118 -34.53 28.49 12.69
CA VAL A 118 -33.30 28.69 13.48
C VAL A 118 -32.19 29.27 12.60
N ILE A 119 -32.03 28.80 11.37
CA ILE A 119 -31.04 29.36 10.44
C ILE A 119 -31.35 30.84 10.15
N GLN A 120 -32.61 31.17 9.89
CA GLN A 120 -33.03 32.56 9.66
C GLN A 120 -32.84 33.43 10.91
N ALA A 121 -33.21 32.92 12.08
CA ALA A 121 -33.02 33.62 13.34
C ALA A 121 -31.55 33.96 13.60
N LEU A 122 -30.61 33.12 13.16
CA LEU A 122 -29.16 33.32 13.26
C LEU A 122 -28.56 34.21 12.15
N GLY A 123 -29.37 34.92 11.37
CA GLY A 123 -28.89 35.79 10.29
C GLY A 123 -28.66 35.07 8.96
N GLY A 124 -29.34 33.95 8.74
CA GLY A 124 -29.21 33.15 7.53
C GLY A 124 -27.92 32.32 7.49
N VAL A 125 -27.71 31.60 6.38
CA VAL A 125 -26.52 30.74 6.23
C VAL A 125 -25.24 31.59 6.18
N GLU A 126 -25.24 32.70 5.47
CA GLU A 126 -24.07 33.59 5.36
C GLU A 126 -23.66 34.17 6.71
N GLY A 127 -24.61 34.68 7.50
CA GLY A 127 -24.36 35.18 8.85
C GLY A 127 -23.74 34.10 9.75
N ILE A 128 -24.27 32.87 9.69
CA ILE A 128 -23.67 31.73 10.41
C ILE A 128 -22.24 31.45 9.94
N LEU A 129 -21.97 31.49 8.63
CA LEU A 129 -20.67 31.15 8.08
C LEU A 129 -19.58 32.18 8.38
N GLU A 130 -19.92 33.44 8.65
CA GLU A 130 -18.95 34.46 9.10
C GLU A 130 -18.26 34.07 10.43
N HIS A 131 -18.96 33.34 11.29
CA HIS A 131 -18.44 32.82 12.55
C HIS A 131 -17.50 31.60 12.39
N THR A 132 -17.28 31.13 11.16
CA THR A 132 -16.63 29.86 10.86
C THR A 132 -15.40 30.04 9.98
N LEU A 133 -14.60 28.98 9.85
CA LEU A 133 -13.45 28.93 8.94
C LEU A 133 -13.86 28.64 7.48
N PHE A 134 -15.12 28.87 7.10
CA PHE A 134 -15.64 28.65 5.75
C PHE A 134 -14.83 29.40 4.70
N LYS A 135 -14.65 30.71 4.87
CA LYS A 135 -13.86 31.53 3.94
C LYS A 135 -12.42 31.05 3.81
N GLY A 136 -11.84 30.46 4.87
CA GLY A 136 -10.53 29.81 4.88
C GLY A 136 -10.39 28.64 3.91
N THR A 137 -11.50 27.95 3.59
CA THR A 137 -11.53 26.86 2.60
C THR A 137 -11.46 27.35 1.16
N TYR A 138 -11.76 28.63 0.91
CA TYR A 138 -11.85 29.23 -0.43
C TYR A 138 -12.78 28.46 -1.38
N PHE A 139 -13.89 27.91 -0.87
CA PHE A 139 -14.96 27.44 -1.74
C PHE A 139 -15.71 28.64 -2.34
N PRO A 140 -16.12 28.57 -3.62
CA PRO A 140 -16.82 29.67 -4.28
C PRO A 140 -18.23 29.87 -3.71
N THR A 141 -18.88 28.78 -3.26
CA THR A 141 -20.21 28.78 -2.64
C THR A 141 -20.27 27.71 -1.54
N TRP A 142 -21.21 27.88 -0.61
CA TRP A 142 -21.51 26.88 0.41
C TRP A 142 -22.43 25.76 -0.10
N GLU A 143 -23.08 25.97 -1.25
CA GLU A 143 -23.98 25.01 -1.89
C GLU A 143 -23.20 23.79 -2.40
N GLY A 144 -23.77 22.59 -2.26
CA GLY A 144 -23.13 21.34 -2.71
C GLY A 144 -22.01 20.81 -1.80
N LEU A 145 -21.64 21.54 -0.75
CA LEU A 145 -20.69 21.05 0.24
C LEU A 145 -21.32 20.01 1.14
N PHE A 146 -20.58 18.95 1.42
CA PHE A 146 -20.99 17.94 2.38
C PHE A 146 -19.85 17.61 3.35
N TRP A 147 -20.27 17.37 4.59
CA TRP A 147 -19.38 16.84 5.62
C TRP A 147 -19.19 15.36 5.37
N GLU A 148 -17.94 14.89 5.40
CA GLU A 148 -17.67 13.46 5.50
C GLU A 148 -18.40 12.93 6.74
N LYS A 149 -19.28 11.93 6.53
CA LYS A 149 -19.81 11.17 7.66
C LYS A 149 -18.58 10.59 8.36
N ALA A 150 -18.48 10.81 9.68
CA ALA A 150 -17.31 10.54 10.52
C ALA A 150 -17.01 9.03 10.69
N SER A 151 -17.04 8.28 9.59
CA SER A 151 -17.13 6.83 9.53
C SER A 151 -16.16 6.21 8.51
N GLY A 152 -15.34 6.94 7.77
CA GLY A 152 -14.33 6.29 6.93
C GLY A 152 -13.21 5.68 7.78
N PHE A 153 -12.42 6.55 8.40
CA PHE A 153 -11.29 6.14 9.24
C PHE A 153 -11.74 5.61 10.61
N GLU A 154 -12.67 6.30 11.26
CA GLU A 154 -13.15 5.95 12.60
C GLU A 154 -13.81 4.57 12.63
N GLU A 155 -14.56 4.21 11.60
CA GLU A 155 -15.19 2.88 11.48
C GLU A 155 -14.13 1.80 11.27
N SER A 156 -13.15 2.03 10.38
CA SER A 156 -12.03 1.11 10.19
C SER A 156 -11.24 0.84 11.48
N MET A 157 -11.13 1.85 12.35
CA MET A 157 -10.43 1.76 13.64
C MET A 157 -11.33 1.19 14.74
N LYS A 158 -12.64 1.41 14.69
CA LYS A 158 -13.62 0.83 15.62
C LYS A 158 -13.62 -0.69 15.59
N TYR A 159 -13.41 -1.29 14.41
CA TYR A 159 -13.32 -2.74 14.22
C TYR A 159 -11.92 -3.31 14.50
N LYS A 160 -10.90 -2.48 14.70
CA LYS A 160 -9.57 -2.93 15.14
C LYS A 160 -9.54 -3.12 16.65
N LYS A 161 -8.77 -4.12 17.10
CA LYS A 161 -8.52 -4.36 18.54
C LYS A 161 -7.61 -3.26 19.08
N LEU A 162 -8.22 -2.23 19.65
CA LEU A 162 -7.55 -1.08 20.24
C LEU A 162 -7.57 -1.14 21.77
N THR A 163 -6.58 -0.51 22.38
CA THR A 163 -6.59 -0.26 23.83
C THR A 163 -7.67 0.74 24.21
N ASN A 164 -8.12 0.74 25.48
CA ASN A 164 -9.09 1.71 25.97
C ASN A 164 -8.61 3.17 25.85
N ALA A 165 -7.30 3.40 26.00
CA ALA A 165 -6.70 4.72 25.78
C ALA A 165 -6.81 5.20 24.32
N GLN A 166 -6.58 4.30 23.34
CA GLN A 166 -6.75 4.61 21.92
C GLN A 166 -8.21 4.89 21.55
N ARG A 167 -9.17 4.18 22.17
CA ARG A 167 -10.61 4.45 22.00
C ARG A 167 -11.00 5.83 22.52
N SER A 168 -10.45 6.25 23.66
CA SER A 168 -10.65 7.62 24.17
C SER A 168 -10.13 8.68 23.18
N GLY A 169 -8.97 8.44 22.56
CA GLY A 169 -8.43 9.33 21.52
C GLY A 169 -9.31 9.44 20.26
N LEU A 170 -9.95 8.35 19.82
CA LEU A 170 -10.87 8.35 18.67
C LEU A 170 -12.08 9.27 18.91
N ASN A 171 -12.60 9.31 20.13
CA ASN A 171 -13.73 10.17 20.50
C ASN A 171 -13.38 11.67 20.49
N GLN A 172 -12.10 12.03 20.43
CA GLN A 172 -11.66 13.44 20.35
C GLN A 172 -11.67 13.99 18.92
N ILE A 173 -11.67 13.13 17.88
CA ILE A 173 -11.58 13.57 16.48
C ILE A 173 -12.76 14.47 16.07
N PRO A 174 -14.03 14.12 16.35
CA PRO A 174 -15.16 14.99 16.02
C PRO A 174 -15.10 16.34 16.74
N ASN A 175 -14.64 16.35 18.00
CA ASN A 175 -14.46 17.59 18.77
C ASN A 175 -13.38 18.47 18.15
N ARG A 176 -12.30 17.90 17.63
CA ARG A 176 -11.26 18.67 16.92
C ARG A 176 -11.79 19.33 15.64
N ARG A 177 -12.65 18.64 14.89
CA ARG A 177 -13.32 19.18 13.70
C ARG A 177 -14.23 20.35 14.08
N PHE A 178 -15.07 20.16 15.10
CA PHE A 178 -15.96 21.21 15.60
C PHE A 178 -15.17 22.45 16.09
N THR A 179 -14.14 22.26 16.91
CA THR A 179 -13.33 23.38 17.41
C THR A 179 -12.61 24.11 16.28
N LEU A 180 -12.15 23.41 15.24
CA LEU A 180 -11.51 24.04 14.08
C LEU A 180 -12.51 24.84 13.24
N TRP A 181 -13.70 24.29 12.99
CA TRP A 181 -14.74 24.95 12.20
C TRP A 181 -15.17 26.28 12.82
N TRP A 182 -15.42 26.29 14.12
CA TRP A 182 -15.83 27.48 14.88
C TRP A 182 -14.64 28.27 15.45
N SER A 183 -13.42 27.97 15.00
CA SER A 183 -12.22 28.58 15.59
C SER A 183 -12.18 30.11 15.54
N PRO A 184 -12.68 30.81 14.50
CA PRO A 184 -12.66 32.27 14.50
C PRO A 184 -13.53 32.89 15.60
N THR A 185 -14.61 32.22 16.01
CA THR A 185 -15.49 32.68 17.10
C THR A 185 -15.03 32.19 18.47
N ILE A 186 -14.47 30.98 18.54
CA ILE A 186 -13.99 30.37 19.79
C ILE A 186 -12.69 31.02 20.27
N ASN A 187 -11.73 31.26 19.37
CA ASN A 187 -10.41 31.81 19.68
C ASN A 187 -10.35 33.30 19.32
N ARG A 188 -11.13 34.11 20.03
CA ARG A 188 -11.19 35.57 19.83
C ARG A 188 -10.82 36.34 21.09
N ALA A 189 -10.27 37.53 20.91
CA ALA A 189 -9.80 38.37 22.01
C ALA A 189 -10.90 38.74 23.01
N ASN A 190 -12.15 38.91 22.56
CA ASN A 190 -13.27 39.29 23.42
C ASN A 190 -13.81 38.14 24.29
N VAL A 191 -13.45 36.88 24.01
CA VAL A 191 -13.94 35.71 24.78
C VAL A 191 -12.95 35.31 25.87
N TYR A 192 -11.64 35.35 25.58
CA TYR A 192 -10.60 35.02 26.54
C TYR A 192 -9.66 36.21 26.73
N VAL A 193 -9.83 36.90 27.86
CA VAL A 193 -9.00 38.06 28.23
C VAL A 193 -7.80 37.60 29.08
N GLY A 194 -6.60 38.12 28.77
CA GLY A 194 -5.42 38.00 29.63
C GLY A 194 -4.42 36.86 29.31
N PHE A 195 -4.62 36.08 28.25
CA PHE A 195 -3.66 35.06 27.81
C PHE A 195 -3.49 35.04 26.28
N GLN A 196 -2.57 35.86 25.75
CA GLN A 196 -2.24 35.84 24.31
C GLN A 196 -0.88 35.17 24.09
N VAL A 197 -0.87 34.06 23.36
CA VAL A 197 0.36 33.33 23.02
C VAL A 197 0.44 33.08 21.52
N GLN A 198 1.57 33.44 20.92
CA GLN A 198 1.84 33.13 19.51
C GLN A 198 2.24 31.65 19.36
N LEU A 199 1.72 30.97 18.33
CA LEU A 199 2.12 29.60 18.00
C LEU A 199 3.47 29.58 17.27
N ASP A 200 4.34 28.64 17.64
CA ASP A 200 5.67 28.47 17.06
C ASP A 200 5.62 28.37 15.52
N LEU A 201 6.54 29.08 14.85
CA LEU A 201 6.70 29.12 13.38
C LEU A 201 5.50 29.68 12.59
N THR A 202 4.53 30.29 13.27
CA THR A 202 3.34 30.88 12.64
C THR A 202 3.00 32.23 13.25
N GLY A 203 2.19 33.02 12.55
CA GLY A 203 1.68 34.30 13.05
C GLY A 203 0.40 34.22 13.86
N ILE A 204 -0.02 33.03 14.29
CA ILE A 204 -1.33 32.80 14.90
C ILE A 204 -1.27 33.07 16.40
N PHE A 205 -2.21 33.86 16.90
CA PHE A 205 -2.39 34.11 18.33
C PHE A 205 -3.47 33.21 18.92
N MET A 206 -3.15 32.56 20.02
CA MET A 206 -4.08 31.80 20.84
C MET A 206 -4.47 32.67 22.05
N HIS A 207 -5.75 32.97 22.19
CA HIS A 207 -6.31 33.79 23.28
C HIS A 207 -6.66 32.96 24.52
N GLY A 208 -6.65 31.63 24.41
CA GLY A 208 -6.88 30.71 25.51
C GLY A 208 -6.16 29.37 25.31
N LYS A 209 -6.05 28.59 26.38
CA LYS A 209 -5.52 27.22 26.31
C LYS A 209 -6.57 26.28 25.76
N ILE A 210 -6.64 26.17 24.43
CA ILE A 210 -7.55 25.27 23.70
C ILE A 210 -6.72 24.18 23.00
N PRO A 211 -6.43 23.04 23.66
CA PRO A 211 -5.46 22.07 23.15
C PRO A 211 -5.88 21.44 21.81
N THR A 212 -7.18 21.18 21.62
CA THR A 212 -7.73 20.60 20.39
C THR A 212 -7.49 21.52 19.19
N LEU A 213 -7.69 22.83 19.36
CA LEU A 213 -7.43 23.84 18.33
C LEU A 213 -5.94 23.98 18.04
N LYS A 214 -5.11 24.08 19.09
CA LYS A 214 -3.64 24.15 18.95
C LYS A 214 -3.11 23.00 18.10
N ILE A 215 -3.56 21.77 18.35
CA ILE A 215 -3.14 20.60 17.57
C ILE A 215 -3.58 20.72 16.11
N SER A 216 -4.81 21.14 15.85
CA SER A 216 -5.32 21.30 14.48
C SER A 216 -4.58 22.38 13.69
N LEU A 217 -4.29 23.53 14.29
CA LEU A 217 -3.53 24.60 13.63
C LEU A 217 -2.07 24.20 13.36
N ILE A 218 -1.41 23.52 14.30
CA ILE A 218 -0.06 22.97 14.08
C ILE A 218 -0.06 21.96 12.92
N GLN A 219 -1.12 21.15 12.80
CA GLN A 219 -1.24 20.20 11.69
C GLN A 219 -1.46 20.90 10.34
N ILE A 220 -2.22 21.99 10.30
CA ILE A 220 -2.42 22.80 9.09
C ILE A 220 -1.11 23.45 8.66
N PHE A 221 -0.37 24.07 9.59
CA PHE A 221 0.85 24.81 9.27
C PHE A 221 2.16 23.99 9.36
N ARG A 222 2.06 22.66 9.45
CA ARG A 222 3.23 21.76 9.49
C ARG A 222 4.17 21.94 8.30
N ALA A 223 5.44 21.57 8.49
CA ALA A 223 6.49 21.69 7.47
C ALA A 223 6.67 23.13 6.96
N HIS A 224 6.70 24.09 7.89
CA HIS A 224 7.03 25.50 7.64
C HIS A 224 6.09 26.19 6.65
N LEU A 225 4.81 25.80 6.60
CA LEU A 225 3.88 26.29 5.58
C LEU A 225 3.71 27.82 5.62
N TRP A 226 3.74 28.43 6.81
CA TRP A 226 3.65 29.90 6.95
C TRP A 226 4.79 30.62 6.22
N GLN A 227 6.03 30.17 6.42
CA GLN A 227 7.21 30.72 5.75
C GLN A 227 7.12 30.51 4.24
N LYS A 228 6.70 29.31 3.82
CA LYS A 228 6.53 28.96 2.40
C LYS A 228 5.46 29.78 1.69
N ILE A 229 4.35 30.11 2.36
CA ILE A 229 3.33 31.01 1.81
C ILE A 229 3.92 32.41 1.60
N HIS A 230 4.63 32.95 2.59
CA HIS A 230 5.24 34.27 2.49
C HIS A 230 6.25 34.31 1.34
N GLU A 231 7.17 33.36 1.30
CA GLU A 231 8.19 33.29 0.25
C GLU A 231 7.57 33.08 -1.13
N SER A 232 6.58 32.20 -1.27
CA SER A 232 5.93 31.93 -2.55
C SER A 232 5.19 33.16 -3.10
N VAL A 233 4.49 33.92 -2.25
CA VAL A 233 3.81 35.17 -2.66
C VAL A 233 4.83 36.24 -3.07
N VAL A 234 5.93 36.39 -2.32
CA VAL A 234 7.01 37.33 -2.66
C VAL A 234 7.65 36.97 -4.01
N MET A 235 7.91 35.69 -4.26
CA MET A 235 8.48 35.22 -5.53
C MET A 235 7.54 35.47 -6.70
N ASP A 236 6.24 35.17 -6.56
CA ASP A 236 5.25 35.43 -7.62
C ASP A 236 5.16 36.94 -7.94
N LEU A 237 5.22 37.80 -6.92
CA LEU A 237 5.25 39.26 -7.13
C LEU A 237 6.52 39.72 -7.84
N CYS A 238 7.69 39.16 -7.52
CA CYS A 238 8.93 39.45 -8.24
C CYS A 238 8.79 39.10 -9.74
N GLN A 239 8.27 37.91 -10.05
CA GLN A 239 8.09 37.48 -11.45
C GLN A 239 7.12 38.37 -12.22
N VAL A 240 6.05 38.85 -11.58
CA VAL A 240 5.12 39.79 -12.20
C VAL A 240 5.78 41.15 -12.47
N LEU A 241 6.59 41.65 -11.52
CA LEU A 241 7.30 42.91 -11.67
C LEU A 241 8.42 42.84 -12.72
N ASP A 242 9.10 41.70 -12.83
CA ASP A 242 10.12 41.44 -13.87
C ASP A 242 9.53 41.44 -15.29
N GLN A 243 8.25 41.11 -15.45
CA GLN A 243 7.56 41.16 -16.75
C GLN A 243 7.17 42.58 -17.16
N GLU A 244 7.14 43.53 -16.21
CA GLU A 244 6.63 44.90 -16.41
C GLU A 244 7.74 45.96 -16.25
N LEU A 245 9.02 45.57 -16.41
CA LEU A 245 10.17 46.46 -16.23
C LEU A 245 10.08 47.70 -17.14
N ASP A 246 9.85 47.50 -18.44
CA ASP A 246 9.81 48.58 -19.42
C ASP A 246 8.58 49.47 -19.25
N ALA A 247 7.41 48.87 -18.99
CA ALA A 247 6.14 49.59 -18.89
C ALA A 247 6.08 50.49 -17.64
N LEU A 248 6.75 50.09 -16.55
CA LEU A 248 6.78 50.81 -15.28
C LEU A 248 8.08 51.60 -15.05
N GLU A 249 8.98 51.64 -16.03
CA GLU A 249 10.29 52.32 -15.92
C GLU A 249 11.14 51.81 -14.73
N ILE A 250 11.12 50.50 -14.49
CA ILE A 250 11.90 49.84 -13.44
C ILE A 250 13.26 49.44 -14.02
N GLU A 251 14.35 49.89 -13.37
CA GLU A 251 15.72 49.50 -13.72
C GLU A 251 16.01 48.06 -13.28
N THR A 252 15.66 47.72 -12.04
CA THR A 252 15.87 46.38 -11.49
C THR A 252 14.89 46.08 -10.36
N VAL A 253 14.43 44.83 -10.31
CA VAL A 253 13.65 44.25 -9.22
C VAL A 253 14.58 43.39 -8.38
N GLN A 254 14.81 43.80 -7.14
CA GLN A 254 15.67 43.06 -6.21
C GLN A 254 14.82 42.40 -5.13
N LYS A 255 14.79 41.07 -5.09
CA LYS A 255 14.32 40.33 -3.92
C LYS A 255 15.33 40.49 -2.79
N GLU A 256 14.87 40.99 -1.64
CA GLU A 256 15.72 41.16 -0.47
C GLU A 256 16.05 39.82 0.20
N THR A 257 17.16 39.78 0.94
CA THR A 257 17.51 38.59 1.74
C THR A 257 16.67 38.58 3.02
N ILE A 258 15.55 37.86 2.96
CA ILE A 258 14.56 37.83 4.04
C ILE A 258 15.06 36.97 5.21
N HIS A 259 15.03 37.51 6.43
CA HIS A 259 15.34 36.74 7.63
C HIS A 259 14.33 35.58 7.80
N PRO A 260 14.75 34.34 8.14
CA PRO A 260 13.86 33.17 8.16
C PRO A 260 12.62 33.30 9.06
N ARG A 261 12.65 34.17 10.06
CA ARG A 261 11.55 34.40 11.00
C ARG A 261 10.67 35.62 10.68
N LYS A 262 11.02 36.41 9.66
CA LYS A 262 10.34 37.68 9.34
C LYS A 262 8.85 37.47 9.06
N SER A 263 8.51 36.41 8.32
CA SER A 263 7.13 36.10 7.93
C SER A 263 6.13 36.04 9.09
N TYR A 264 6.58 35.69 10.30
CA TYR A 264 5.73 35.60 11.50
C TYR A 264 6.21 36.51 12.64
N LYS A 265 7.03 37.52 12.34
CA LYS A 265 7.43 38.55 13.30
C LYS A 265 6.39 39.67 13.28
N MET A 266 5.50 39.70 14.28
CA MET A 266 4.32 40.58 14.28
C MET A 266 4.54 41.97 14.89
N ASN A 267 5.75 42.26 15.35
CA ASN A 267 6.10 43.50 16.04
C ASN A 267 7.00 44.46 15.23
N SER A 268 7.67 43.97 14.19
CA SER A 268 8.55 44.77 13.31
C SER A 268 8.78 44.01 12.01
N SER A 269 9.13 44.75 10.95
CA SER A 269 9.30 44.18 9.61
C SER A 269 10.48 44.81 8.84
N CYS A 270 10.71 44.31 7.63
CA CYS A 270 11.65 44.82 6.64
C CYS A 270 11.05 44.64 5.24
N ALA A 271 11.62 45.33 4.25
CA ALA A 271 11.25 45.15 2.84
C ALA A 271 11.50 43.70 2.38
N ASP A 272 10.62 43.17 1.53
CA ASP A 272 10.78 41.87 0.86
C ASP A 272 11.29 42.04 -0.58
N ILE A 273 10.83 43.11 -1.25
CA ILE A 273 11.21 43.45 -2.63
C ILE A 273 11.59 44.93 -2.65
N LEU A 274 12.65 45.26 -3.38
CA LEU A 274 13.10 46.62 -3.62
C LEU A 274 13.15 46.88 -5.13
N LEU A 275 12.46 47.93 -5.57
CA LEU A 275 12.44 48.39 -6.95
C LEU A 275 13.31 49.64 -7.08
N PHE A 276 14.09 49.70 -8.16
CA PHE A 276 14.90 50.85 -8.52
C PHE A 276 14.32 51.49 -9.79
N ALA A 277 14.10 52.79 -9.76
CA ALA A 277 13.56 53.54 -10.89
C ALA A 277 14.67 53.84 -11.91
N ALA A 278 14.40 53.67 -13.20
CA ALA A 278 15.33 54.08 -14.26
C ALA A 278 15.63 55.59 -14.25
N HIS A 279 14.65 56.40 -13.79
CA HIS A 279 14.84 57.84 -13.56
C HIS A 279 14.32 58.25 -12.18
N ARG A 280 13.04 58.64 -12.09
CA ARG A 280 12.33 59.01 -10.85
C ARG A 280 10.84 58.84 -11.02
N TRP A 281 10.18 58.20 -10.07
CA TRP A 281 8.73 58.09 -10.06
C TRP A 281 8.08 59.24 -9.29
N PRO A 282 7.05 59.90 -9.84
CA PRO A 282 6.17 60.76 -9.06
C PRO A 282 5.33 59.87 -8.11
N MET A 283 5.29 60.24 -6.83
CA MET A 283 4.69 59.41 -5.79
C MET A 283 3.35 59.99 -5.33
N SER A 284 2.40 59.12 -4.99
CA SER A 284 1.16 59.50 -4.32
C SER A 284 1.35 59.56 -2.80
N LYS A 285 0.39 60.20 -2.12
CA LYS A 285 0.19 59.95 -0.69
C LYS A 285 -0.21 58.49 -0.45
N PRO A 286 0.06 57.94 0.74
CA PRO A 286 -0.35 56.58 1.05
C PRO A 286 -1.88 56.40 0.94
N SER A 287 -2.31 55.44 0.13
CA SER A 287 -3.73 55.15 -0.12
C SER A 287 -3.95 53.64 -0.23
N LEU A 288 -5.21 53.21 -0.11
CA LEU A 288 -5.59 51.80 -0.31
C LEU A 288 -5.53 51.42 -1.79
N VAL A 289 -5.28 50.14 -2.07
CA VAL A 289 -5.26 49.60 -3.44
C VAL A 289 -6.61 49.72 -4.16
N ALA A 290 -7.72 49.71 -3.40
CA ALA A 290 -9.08 49.86 -3.94
C ALA A 290 -9.48 51.31 -4.22
N GLU A 291 -8.73 52.30 -3.72
CA GLU A 291 -9.03 53.72 -3.95
C GLU A 291 -8.61 54.14 -5.36
N SER A 292 -9.52 54.79 -6.09
CA SER A 292 -9.38 55.09 -7.52
C SER A 292 -8.78 56.47 -7.84
N LYS A 293 -8.68 57.38 -6.87
CA LYS A 293 -8.20 58.76 -7.07
C LYS A 293 -6.89 58.98 -6.33
N ASP A 294 -5.78 58.79 -7.03
CA ASP A 294 -4.46 59.19 -6.53
C ASP A 294 -4.02 60.52 -7.16
N VAL A 295 -3.44 61.37 -6.32
CA VAL A 295 -2.74 62.58 -6.76
C VAL A 295 -1.25 62.35 -6.54
N PHE A 296 -0.46 62.42 -7.60
CA PHE A 296 0.99 62.17 -7.57
C PHE A 296 1.76 63.47 -7.28
N ASP A 297 1.46 64.11 -6.14
CA ASP A 297 2.03 65.39 -5.71
C ASP A 297 3.22 65.26 -4.75
N GLN A 298 3.59 64.03 -4.35
CA GLN A 298 4.66 63.80 -3.38
C GLN A 298 6.04 63.88 -4.02
N LYS A 299 7.06 64.05 -3.18
CA LYS A 299 8.47 64.06 -3.61
C LYS A 299 8.78 62.78 -4.38
N ALA A 300 9.28 62.95 -5.59
CA ALA A 300 9.66 61.83 -6.44
C ALA A 300 10.75 60.97 -5.77
N SER A 301 10.67 59.65 -5.98
CA SER A 301 11.59 58.68 -5.38
C SER A 301 12.24 57.80 -6.45
N ASN A 302 13.44 57.34 -6.15
CA ASN A 302 14.23 56.42 -6.98
C ASN A 302 14.15 54.97 -6.48
N LYS A 303 13.64 54.77 -5.25
CA LYS A 303 13.54 53.47 -4.59
C LYS A 303 12.12 53.26 -4.08
N TYR A 304 11.61 52.04 -4.25
CA TYR A 304 10.27 51.68 -3.82
C TYR A 304 10.27 50.26 -3.25
N TRP A 305 9.85 50.09 -2.00
CA TRP A 305 9.81 48.78 -1.35
C TRP A 305 8.42 48.18 -1.32
N ILE A 306 8.37 46.85 -1.30
CA ILE A 306 7.15 46.06 -1.06
C ILE A 306 7.38 45.18 0.17
N ASP A 307 6.44 45.20 1.10
CA ASP A 307 6.43 44.36 2.30
C ASP A 307 5.16 43.50 2.33
N VAL A 308 5.31 42.18 2.29
CA VAL A 308 4.21 41.22 2.39
C VAL A 308 4.04 40.78 3.85
N GLN A 309 2.83 41.00 4.38
CA GLN A 309 2.43 40.64 5.73
C GLN A 309 1.35 39.55 5.69
N LEU A 310 1.59 38.45 6.40
CA LEU A 310 0.61 37.39 6.59
C LEU A 310 -0.10 37.57 7.93
N ARG A 311 -1.38 37.23 7.98
CA ARG A 311 -2.21 37.30 9.17
C ARG A 311 -3.12 36.07 9.27
N TRP A 312 -3.47 35.70 10.49
CA TRP A 312 -4.59 34.79 10.77
C TRP A 312 -5.63 35.55 11.59
N GLY A 313 -6.70 36.01 10.94
CA GLY A 313 -7.78 36.78 11.59
C GLY A 313 -8.70 35.94 12.48
N ASP A 314 -9.50 36.63 13.29
CA ASP A 314 -10.59 36.07 14.08
C ASP A 314 -11.91 36.81 13.78
N TYR A 315 -13.01 36.39 14.40
CA TYR A 315 -14.31 37.00 14.15
C TYR A 315 -14.35 38.49 14.52
N ASP A 316 -13.69 38.89 15.60
CA ASP A 316 -13.68 40.28 16.07
C ASP A 316 -12.80 41.18 15.17
N SER A 317 -11.75 40.61 14.58
CA SER A 317 -10.78 41.33 13.78
C SER A 317 -10.31 40.50 12.57
N HIS A 318 -10.95 40.74 11.43
CA HIS A 318 -10.56 40.18 10.12
C HIS A 318 -10.64 41.21 8.99
N ASP A 319 -10.93 42.49 9.29
CA ASP A 319 -10.77 43.59 8.34
C ASP A 319 -9.29 43.78 8.00
N ILE A 320 -8.92 43.38 6.78
CA ILE A 320 -7.54 43.39 6.29
C ILE A 320 -7.09 44.78 5.85
N GLU A 321 -7.99 45.67 5.45
CA GLU A 321 -7.64 47.03 5.03
C GLU A 321 -7.19 47.85 6.24
N ARG A 322 -7.99 47.80 7.30
CA ARG A 322 -7.66 48.47 8.57
C ARG A 322 -6.36 47.93 9.17
N TYR A 323 -6.15 46.61 9.11
CA TYR A 323 -4.92 45.99 9.59
C TYR A 323 -3.69 46.46 8.80
N THR A 324 -3.75 46.40 7.47
CA THR A 324 -2.61 46.75 6.60
C THR A 324 -2.25 48.22 6.75
N ARG A 325 -3.25 49.11 6.83
CA ARG A 325 -3.03 50.54 7.10
C ARG A 325 -2.40 50.79 8.46
N ALA A 326 -2.92 50.15 9.52
CA ALA A 326 -2.37 50.31 10.86
C ALA A 326 -0.90 49.85 10.91
N LYS A 327 -0.59 48.67 10.36
CA LYS A 327 0.78 48.14 10.32
C LYS A 327 1.73 48.96 9.47
N PHE A 328 1.28 49.50 8.34
CA PHE A 328 2.09 50.42 7.54
C PHE A 328 2.47 51.66 8.36
N MET A 329 1.52 52.29 9.04
CA MET A 329 1.78 53.48 9.86
C MET A 329 2.68 53.14 11.05
N ASP A 330 2.43 52.02 11.73
CA ASP A 330 3.25 51.57 12.86
C ASP A 330 4.70 51.32 12.42
N TYR A 331 4.93 50.54 11.36
CA TYR A 331 6.29 50.15 10.96
C TYR A 331 7.06 51.25 10.24
N THR A 332 6.39 52.21 9.59
CA THR A 332 7.10 53.33 8.94
C THR A 332 7.45 54.46 9.90
N THR A 333 6.79 54.52 11.07
CA THR A 333 7.09 55.50 12.12
C THR A 333 7.95 54.93 13.25
N ASP A 334 7.94 53.61 13.46
CA ASP A 334 8.76 52.93 14.45
C ASP A 334 10.23 52.80 14.02
N ASN A 335 11.15 53.06 14.95
CA ASN A 335 12.60 52.97 14.71
C ASN A 335 13.12 51.53 14.69
N MET A 336 12.34 50.52 15.13
CA MET A 336 12.76 49.11 15.05
C MET A 336 12.65 48.51 13.65
N SER A 337 11.76 49.04 12.81
CA SER A 337 11.57 48.59 11.44
C SER A 337 12.37 49.48 10.49
N ILE A 338 13.18 48.87 9.63
CA ILE A 338 14.07 49.61 8.74
C ILE A 338 13.66 49.33 7.30
N TYR A 339 13.26 50.37 6.58
CA TYR A 339 12.96 50.32 5.16
C TYR A 339 13.99 51.12 4.34
N PRO A 340 14.37 50.67 3.13
CA PRO A 340 15.40 51.34 2.32
C PRO A 340 15.02 52.72 1.78
N SER A 341 13.73 53.07 1.79
CA SER A 341 13.18 54.36 1.36
C SER A 341 11.90 54.70 2.13
N PRO A 342 11.50 55.99 2.21
CA PRO A 342 10.25 56.38 2.85
C PRO A 342 9.00 56.01 2.01
N THR A 343 9.19 55.66 0.73
CA THR A 343 8.12 55.32 -0.21
C THR A 343 8.08 53.82 -0.46
N GLY A 344 6.91 53.21 -0.29
CA GLY A 344 6.67 51.80 -0.57
C GLY A 344 5.23 51.39 -0.25
N VAL A 345 4.95 50.09 -0.35
CA VAL A 345 3.62 49.51 -0.11
C VAL A 345 3.69 48.27 0.78
N MET A 346 2.72 48.16 1.68
CA MET A 346 2.50 46.96 2.46
C MET A 346 1.29 46.20 1.90
N ILE A 347 1.45 44.89 1.71
CA ILE A 347 0.42 43.98 1.23
C ILE A 347 0.05 43.03 2.37
N GLY A 348 -1.18 43.11 2.86
CA GLY A 348 -1.70 42.24 3.92
C GLY A 348 -2.53 41.09 3.35
N LEU A 349 -2.29 39.87 3.82
CA LEU A 349 -3.08 38.69 3.50
C LEU A 349 -3.65 38.06 4.78
N ASP A 350 -4.97 37.92 4.87
CA ASP A 350 -5.63 37.12 5.90
C ASP A 350 -5.81 35.69 5.42
N LEU A 351 -5.06 34.77 6.01
CA LEU A 351 -5.06 33.35 5.68
C LEU A 351 -6.30 32.61 6.23
N ALA A 352 -6.95 33.13 7.27
CA ALA A 352 -8.15 32.51 7.85
C ALA A 352 -9.41 32.84 7.03
N TYR A 353 -9.44 34.04 6.43
CA TYR A 353 -10.57 34.55 5.66
C TYR A 353 -10.31 34.64 4.15
N ASN A 354 -9.10 34.30 3.67
CA ASN A 354 -8.67 34.47 2.27
C ASN A 354 -8.89 35.90 1.74
N LEU A 355 -8.71 36.91 2.58
CA LEU A 355 -8.82 38.32 2.22
C LEU A 355 -7.43 38.91 1.96
N HIS A 356 -7.33 39.91 1.09
CA HIS A 356 -6.10 40.65 0.88
C HIS A 356 -6.39 42.13 0.66
N SER A 357 -5.43 42.98 1.03
CA SER A 357 -5.44 44.41 0.69
C SER A 357 -4.01 44.93 0.66
N ALA A 358 -3.82 46.12 0.14
CA ALA A 358 -2.54 46.80 0.16
C ALA A 358 -2.71 48.28 0.48
N PHE A 359 -1.78 48.83 1.26
CA PHE A 359 -1.76 50.23 1.66
C PHE A 359 -0.33 50.78 1.59
N GLY A 360 -0.17 51.94 0.99
CA GLY A 360 1.12 52.60 0.86
C GLY A 360 1.15 53.62 -0.26
N ASN A 361 2.34 54.09 -0.61
CA ASN A 361 2.54 55.00 -1.72
C ASN A 361 2.37 54.28 -3.06
N TRP A 362 1.96 55.02 -4.09
CA TRP A 362 1.81 54.49 -5.44
C TRP A 362 2.54 55.39 -6.43
N PHE A 363 3.15 54.77 -7.42
CA PHE A 363 3.61 55.44 -8.65
C PHE A 363 2.70 55.06 -9.82
N PRO A 364 2.69 55.82 -10.93
CA PRO A 364 1.82 55.53 -12.07
C PRO A 364 1.96 54.08 -12.55
N GLY A 365 0.83 53.38 -12.72
CA GLY A 365 0.79 51.98 -13.16
C GLY A 365 0.97 50.91 -12.06
N SER A 366 1.58 51.24 -10.91
CA SER A 366 1.83 50.26 -9.83
C SER A 366 0.56 49.70 -9.20
N LYS A 367 -0.42 50.56 -8.90
CA LYS A 367 -1.69 50.18 -8.25
C LYS A 367 -2.51 49.17 -9.07
N PRO A 368 -2.83 49.40 -10.36
CA PRO A 368 -3.58 48.42 -11.15
C PRO A 368 -2.81 47.11 -11.35
N LEU A 369 -1.47 47.15 -11.47
CA LEU A 369 -0.65 45.95 -11.56
C LEU A 369 -0.77 45.10 -10.30
N ILE A 370 -0.55 45.68 -9.12
CA ILE A 370 -0.63 44.96 -7.83
C ILE A 370 -2.05 44.41 -7.61
N ALA A 371 -3.09 45.16 -7.95
CA ALA A 371 -4.47 44.69 -7.86
C ALA A 371 -4.72 43.45 -8.74
N GLN A 372 -4.24 43.45 -10.00
CA GLN A 372 -4.38 42.29 -10.90
C GLN A 372 -3.51 41.11 -10.45
N ALA A 373 -2.27 41.39 -10.04
CA ALA A 373 -1.32 40.40 -9.56
C ALA A 373 -1.85 39.65 -8.34
N MET A 374 -2.30 40.37 -7.30
CA MET A 374 -2.79 39.76 -6.08
C MET A 374 -4.08 38.95 -6.30
N ASN A 375 -4.98 39.40 -7.17
CA ASN A 375 -6.15 38.61 -7.55
C ASN A 375 -5.78 37.28 -8.22
N LYS A 376 -4.73 37.27 -9.04
CA LYS A 376 -4.22 36.05 -9.70
C LYS A 376 -3.48 35.14 -8.71
N ILE A 377 -2.60 35.71 -7.87
CA ILE A 377 -1.85 35.00 -6.84
C ILE A 377 -2.81 34.33 -5.85
N MET A 378 -3.81 35.06 -5.34
CA MET A 378 -4.82 34.49 -4.44
C MET A 378 -5.56 33.31 -5.06
N LYS A 379 -5.75 33.25 -6.38
CA LYS A 379 -6.42 32.11 -7.04
C LYS A 379 -5.49 30.93 -7.31
N SER A 380 -4.27 31.20 -7.76
CA SER A 380 -3.41 30.19 -8.40
C SER A 380 -2.14 29.82 -7.61
N ASN A 381 -1.84 30.51 -6.51
CA ASN A 381 -0.63 30.24 -5.75
C ASN A 381 -0.64 28.83 -5.11
N PRO A 382 0.38 27.99 -5.37
CA PRO A 382 0.42 26.62 -4.86
C PRO A 382 0.47 26.53 -3.33
N ALA A 383 1.16 27.45 -2.64
CA ALA A 383 1.28 27.42 -1.19
C ALA A 383 -0.07 27.74 -0.50
N LEU A 384 -0.83 28.69 -1.05
CA LEU A 384 -2.20 28.98 -0.63
C LEU A 384 -3.15 27.81 -0.94
N TYR A 385 -2.98 27.13 -2.08
CA TYR A 385 -3.73 25.92 -2.39
C TYR A 385 -3.50 24.82 -1.34
N VAL A 386 -2.23 24.54 -0.98
CA VAL A 386 -1.89 23.57 0.06
C VAL A 386 -2.51 23.96 1.41
N LEU A 387 -2.54 25.25 1.76
CA LEU A 387 -3.23 25.72 2.97
C LEU A 387 -4.72 25.38 2.94
N ARG A 388 -5.41 25.73 1.84
CA ARG A 388 -6.85 25.47 1.66
C ARG A 388 -7.17 23.98 1.72
N GLU A 389 -6.39 23.15 1.04
CA GLU A 389 -6.55 21.69 1.09
C GLU A 389 -6.35 21.11 2.49
N ARG A 390 -5.36 21.60 3.24
CA ARG A 390 -5.17 21.18 4.65
C ARG A 390 -6.31 21.63 5.55
N ILE A 391 -6.87 22.84 5.34
CA ILE A 391 -8.06 23.30 6.05
C ILE A 391 -9.25 22.39 5.71
N ARG A 392 -9.52 22.13 4.42
CA ARG A 392 -10.59 21.23 3.95
C ARG A 392 -10.47 19.83 4.54
N LYS A 393 -9.27 19.23 4.52
CA LYS A 393 -8.98 17.93 5.16
C LYS A 393 -9.17 17.96 6.67
N GLY A 394 -8.74 19.02 7.34
CA GLY A 394 -8.94 19.21 8.78
C GLY A 394 -10.42 19.35 9.16
N LEU A 395 -11.21 19.96 8.29
CA LEU A 395 -12.66 20.12 8.42
C LEU A 395 -13.44 18.91 7.90
N GLN A 396 -12.81 18.00 7.15
CA GLN A 396 -13.48 16.90 6.44
C GLN A 396 -14.63 17.39 5.54
N LEU A 397 -14.38 18.50 4.83
CA LEU A 397 -15.31 19.10 3.88
C LEU A 397 -14.88 18.76 2.45
N TYR A 398 -15.83 18.27 1.66
CA TYR A 398 -15.62 17.94 0.26
C TYR A 398 -16.65 18.66 -0.61
N SER A 399 -16.22 18.97 -1.84
CA SER A 399 -17.07 19.51 -2.90
C SER A 399 -17.38 18.41 -3.91
N SER A 400 -18.54 18.50 -4.54
CA SER A 400 -18.93 17.66 -5.68
C SER A 400 -18.28 18.09 -7.00
N GLU A 401 -17.49 19.18 -7.02
CA GLU A 401 -16.82 19.67 -8.23
C GLU A 401 -15.65 18.77 -8.70
N PRO A 402 -15.38 18.72 -10.02
CA PRO A 402 -14.39 17.82 -10.58
C PRO A 402 -12.96 18.26 -10.24
N THR A 403 -12.25 17.41 -9.49
CA THR A 403 -10.78 17.46 -9.40
C THR A 403 -10.16 16.89 -10.68
N GLU A 404 -8.89 17.20 -10.97
CA GLU A 404 -8.20 16.55 -12.09
C GLU A 404 -8.29 15.01 -11.97
N PRO A 405 -8.69 14.31 -13.04
CA PRO A 405 -8.92 12.88 -12.97
C PRO A 405 -7.60 12.16 -12.72
N TYR A 406 -7.62 11.21 -11.78
CA TYR A 406 -6.49 10.32 -11.50
C TYR A 406 -6.15 9.47 -12.73
N LEU A 407 -4.94 8.91 -12.75
CA LEU A 407 -4.58 7.92 -13.76
C LEU A 407 -5.44 6.66 -13.57
N SER A 408 -6.21 6.31 -14.59
CA SER A 408 -7.11 5.17 -14.67
C SER A 408 -6.88 4.40 -15.97
N SER A 409 -7.61 3.30 -16.19
CA SER A 409 -7.51 2.55 -17.45
C SER A 409 -8.06 3.32 -18.67
N GLN A 410 -8.84 4.38 -18.45
CA GLN A 410 -9.44 5.19 -19.52
C GLN A 410 -8.48 6.24 -20.08
N ASN A 411 -7.70 6.90 -19.22
CA ASN A 411 -6.72 7.94 -19.61
C ASN A 411 -5.28 7.42 -19.63
N TYR A 412 -5.09 6.10 -19.55
CA TYR A 412 -3.79 5.43 -19.57
C TYR A 412 -2.87 5.86 -20.74
N GLY A 413 -3.44 6.24 -21.88
CA GLY A 413 -2.66 6.69 -23.05
C GLY A 413 -1.91 8.01 -22.85
N GLU A 414 -2.34 8.86 -21.91
CA GLU A 414 -1.73 10.19 -21.65
C GLU A 414 -0.25 10.09 -21.24
N ILE A 415 0.15 8.96 -20.62
CA ILE A 415 1.51 8.74 -20.10
C ILE A 415 2.58 8.65 -21.20
N PHE A 416 2.17 8.49 -22.46
CA PHE A 416 3.06 8.38 -23.62
C PHE A 416 3.09 9.64 -24.48
N SER A 417 2.58 10.76 -23.97
CA SER A 417 2.65 12.05 -24.65
C SER A 417 4.08 12.58 -24.77
N ASN A 418 4.25 13.68 -25.49
CA ASN A 418 5.53 14.38 -25.60
C ASN A 418 5.97 15.03 -24.28
N GLN A 419 5.11 15.10 -23.27
CA GLN A 419 5.48 15.60 -21.94
C GLN A 419 6.40 14.61 -21.22
N ILE A 420 7.31 15.14 -20.40
CA ILE A 420 8.13 14.32 -19.50
C ILE A 420 7.28 13.98 -18.28
N ILE A 421 6.99 12.69 -18.11
CA ILE A 421 6.14 12.17 -17.04
C ILE A 421 6.96 11.22 -16.20
N TRP A 422 6.89 11.35 -14.87
CA TRP A 422 7.54 10.43 -13.94
C TRP A 422 6.53 9.68 -13.09
N PHE A 423 6.73 8.38 -12.93
CA PHE A 423 6.13 7.61 -11.85
C PHE A 423 7.03 7.65 -10.61
N VAL A 424 6.44 7.87 -9.45
CA VAL A 424 7.13 7.77 -8.16
C VAL A 424 6.44 6.68 -7.33
N ASP A 425 7.21 5.65 -6.96
CA ASP A 425 6.77 4.58 -6.05
C ASP A 425 7.56 4.60 -4.75
N ASP A 426 6.85 4.76 -3.62
CA ASP A 426 7.42 4.81 -2.27
C ASP A 426 7.34 3.46 -1.52
N THR A 427 6.84 2.41 -2.18
CA THR A 427 6.52 1.11 -1.54
C THR A 427 7.74 0.47 -0.87
N ASN A 428 8.92 0.57 -1.48
CA ASN A 428 10.15 -0.06 -0.99
C ASN A 428 11.13 0.91 -0.34
N VAL A 429 10.69 2.10 0.06
CA VAL A 429 11.54 3.10 0.72
C VAL A 429 11.85 2.71 2.15
N TYR A 430 10.83 2.35 2.93
CA TYR A 430 11.01 1.89 4.31
C TYR A 430 10.66 0.41 4.44
N ARG A 431 11.70 -0.43 4.50
CA ARG A 431 11.61 -1.89 4.57
C ARG A 431 12.09 -2.37 5.92
N VAL A 432 11.46 -3.42 6.44
CA VAL A 432 11.80 -4.00 7.75
C VAL A 432 11.89 -5.51 7.68
N THR A 433 12.83 -6.08 8.44
CA THR A 433 12.83 -7.50 8.79
C THR A 433 12.19 -7.66 10.16
N ILE A 434 11.28 -8.63 10.27
CA ILE A 434 10.56 -8.91 11.52
C ILE A 434 11.31 -10.01 12.27
N HIS A 435 11.67 -9.74 13.51
CA HIS A 435 12.30 -10.69 14.42
C HIS A 435 11.41 -10.88 15.64
N LYS A 436 11.06 -12.13 15.94
CA LYS A 436 10.37 -12.48 17.19
C LYS A 436 11.41 -12.49 18.31
N THR A 437 11.17 -11.69 19.33
CA THR A 437 11.96 -11.68 20.57
C THR A 437 11.66 -12.92 21.39
N PHE A 438 12.53 -13.21 22.37
CA PHE A 438 12.39 -14.34 23.28
C PHE A 438 11.05 -14.34 24.03
N GLU A 439 10.55 -13.16 24.39
CA GLU A 439 9.26 -12.94 25.06
C GLU A 439 8.04 -13.13 24.14
N GLY A 440 8.27 -13.43 22.86
CA GLY A 440 7.23 -13.58 21.85
C GLY A 440 6.82 -12.29 21.13
N ASN A 441 7.37 -11.12 21.52
CA ASN A 441 7.07 -9.85 20.88
C ASN A 441 7.73 -9.74 19.50
N LEU A 442 7.01 -9.25 18.49
CA LEU A 442 7.53 -8.98 17.15
C LEU A 442 8.25 -7.63 17.15
N THR A 443 9.56 -7.63 16.91
CA THR A 443 10.37 -6.41 16.73
C THR A 443 10.77 -6.26 15.28
N THR A 444 10.87 -5.01 14.81
CA THR A 444 11.24 -4.69 13.42
C THR A 444 12.63 -4.08 13.37
N LYS A 445 13.48 -4.55 12.46
CA LYS A 445 14.76 -3.93 12.14
C LYS A 445 14.69 -3.35 10.72
N PRO A 446 15.04 -2.06 10.51
CA PRO A 446 15.03 -1.48 9.18
C PRO A 446 16.17 -2.06 8.33
N ILE A 447 15.92 -2.24 7.04
CA ILE A 447 16.91 -2.59 6.03
C ILE A 447 16.96 -1.51 4.94
N ASN A 448 17.96 -1.56 4.06
CA ASN A 448 18.06 -0.63 2.94
C ASN A 448 16.81 -0.69 2.06
N GLY A 449 16.34 0.50 1.68
CA GLY A 449 15.22 0.70 0.77
C GLY A 449 15.66 1.43 -0.48
N ALA A 450 14.71 1.68 -1.38
CA ALA A 450 14.93 2.51 -2.55
C ALA A 450 13.66 3.26 -2.95
N ILE A 451 13.85 4.47 -3.46
CA ILE A 451 12.83 5.23 -4.18
C ILE A 451 12.93 4.83 -5.65
N PHE A 452 11.79 4.53 -6.26
CA PHE A 452 11.69 4.19 -7.67
C PHE A 452 11.07 5.36 -8.42
N ILE A 453 11.86 6.05 -9.24
CA ILE A 453 11.41 7.16 -10.09
C ILE A 453 11.60 6.77 -11.55
N PHE A 454 10.54 6.74 -12.33
CA PHE A 454 10.55 6.08 -13.63
C PHE A 454 9.85 6.88 -14.73
N ASN A 455 10.50 7.01 -15.89
CA ASN A 455 9.92 7.61 -17.08
C ASN A 455 9.34 6.51 -18.02
N PRO A 456 8.00 6.42 -18.18
CA PRO A 456 7.34 5.38 -18.96
C PRO A 456 7.53 5.52 -20.47
N ARG A 457 8.01 6.67 -20.96
CA ARG A 457 8.28 6.86 -22.39
C ARG A 457 9.68 6.38 -22.76
N THR A 458 10.68 6.75 -21.98
CA THR A 458 12.09 6.50 -22.29
C THR A 458 12.62 5.21 -21.67
N GLY A 459 11.98 4.69 -20.62
CA GLY A 459 12.50 3.56 -19.85
C GLY A 459 13.48 3.96 -18.75
N GLN A 460 13.81 5.25 -18.63
CA GLN A 460 14.79 5.74 -17.67
C GLN A 460 14.28 5.57 -16.23
N LEU A 461 15.08 4.90 -15.41
CA LEU A 461 14.84 4.62 -14.01
C LEU A 461 15.92 5.32 -13.17
N PHE A 462 15.49 6.25 -12.34
CA PHE A 462 16.30 6.82 -11.26
C PHE A 462 16.01 6.04 -9.98
N LEU A 463 16.93 5.17 -9.59
CA LEU A 463 16.84 4.34 -8.40
C LEU A 463 17.67 4.98 -7.28
N LYS A 464 17.00 5.67 -6.34
CA LYS A 464 17.68 6.27 -5.19
C LYS A 464 17.69 5.29 -4.03
N VAL A 465 18.87 4.79 -3.67
CA VAL A 465 19.06 3.91 -2.51
C VAL A 465 18.97 4.72 -1.23
N ILE A 466 18.15 4.26 -0.29
CA ILE A 466 17.99 4.84 1.05
C ILE A 466 18.61 3.89 2.07
N HIS A 467 19.75 4.31 2.60
CA HIS A 467 20.51 3.53 3.58
C HIS A 467 19.86 3.56 4.97
N THR A 468 20.09 2.50 5.76
CA THR A 468 19.54 2.39 7.13
C THR A 468 19.89 3.54 8.07
N SER A 469 21.00 4.24 7.83
CA SER A 469 21.42 5.42 8.62
C SER A 469 20.39 6.55 8.63
N VAL A 470 19.56 6.68 7.58
CA VAL A 470 18.49 7.69 7.50
C VAL A 470 17.42 7.48 8.58
N TRP A 471 17.25 6.24 9.05
CA TRP A 471 16.26 5.89 10.06
C TRP A 471 16.78 5.98 11.49
N ALA A 472 18.09 6.16 11.68
CA ALA A 472 18.73 6.15 12.99
C ALA A 472 18.25 7.33 13.85
N GLY A 473 17.83 7.04 15.09
CA GLY A 473 17.36 8.05 16.05
C GLY A 473 15.97 8.62 15.76
N GLN A 474 15.30 8.20 14.68
CA GLN A 474 14.00 8.72 14.28
C GLN A 474 12.83 7.86 14.76
N LYS A 475 11.66 8.47 14.98
CA LYS A 475 10.40 7.79 15.31
C LYS A 475 9.35 8.06 14.23
N ARG A 476 8.31 7.23 14.16
CA ARG A 476 7.23 7.32 13.14
C ARG A 476 7.75 7.20 11.69
N LEU A 477 8.61 6.19 11.49
CA LEU A 477 9.35 5.97 10.24
C LEU A 477 8.45 5.85 8.99
N GLY A 478 7.23 5.34 9.11
CA GLY A 478 6.29 5.26 7.98
C GLY A 478 5.83 6.63 7.46
N GLN A 479 5.77 7.66 8.31
CA GLN A 479 5.54 9.03 7.85
C GLN A 479 6.83 9.62 7.30
N LEU A 480 7.95 9.46 8.03
CA LEU A 480 9.26 9.97 7.61
C LEU A 480 9.65 9.48 6.21
N ALA A 481 9.38 8.22 5.89
CA ALA A 481 9.65 7.63 4.58
C ALA A 481 9.03 8.45 3.45
N LYS A 482 7.77 8.85 3.57
CA LYS A 482 7.06 9.64 2.55
C LYS A 482 7.64 11.03 2.36
N TRP A 483 7.97 11.69 3.48
CA TRP A 483 8.59 13.02 3.46
C TRP A 483 9.99 12.97 2.88
N LYS A 484 10.78 11.95 3.24
CA LYS A 484 12.11 11.75 2.67
C LYS A 484 12.04 11.44 1.19
N THR A 485 11.07 10.63 0.74
CA THR A 485 10.82 10.40 -0.68
C THR A 485 10.55 11.70 -1.42
N ALA A 486 9.65 12.54 -0.90
CA ALA A 486 9.33 13.82 -1.55
C ALA A 486 10.51 14.79 -1.58
N GLU A 487 11.31 14.82 -0.52
CA GLU A 487 12.54 15.61 -0.45
C GLU A 487 13.54 15.18 -1.53
N GLU A 488 13.81 13.87 -1.67
CA GLU A 488 14.75 13.34 -2.66
C GLU A 488 14.23 13.52 -4.10
N VAL A 489 12.91 13.38 -4.32
CA VAL A 489 12.30 13.68 -5.63
C VAL A 489 12.47 15.16 -5.98
N ALA A 490 12.20 16.08 -5.05
CA ALA A 490 12.38 17.51 -5.28
C ALA A 490 13.86 17.87 -5.49
N ALA A 491 14.78 17.22 -4.78
CA ALA A 491 16.22 17.39 -5.00
C ALA A 491 16.65 16.91 -6.40
N LEU A 492 16.10 15.78 -6.89
CA LEU A 492 16.34 15.31 -8.24
C LEU A 492 15.81 16.30 -9.29
N VAL A 493 14.59 16.82 -9.13
CA VAL A 493 14.03 17.86 -10.03
C VAL A 493 14.93 19.09 -10.07
N ARG A 494 15.44 19.57 -8.91
CA ARG A 494 16.39 20.71 -8.84
C ARG A 494 17.71 20.44 -9.54
N SER A 495 18.16 19.18 -9.60
CA SER A 495 19.43 18.82 -10.24
C SER A 495 19.35 18.76 -11.76
N LEU A 496 18.14 18.71 -12.34
CA LEU A 496 17.94 18.64 -13.79
C LEU A 496 17.75 20.03 -14.41
N PRO A 497 18.27 20.24 -15.64
CA PRO A 497 17.92 21.40 -16.46
C PRO A 497 16.40 21.52 -16.69
N VAL A 498 15.90 22.74 -16.90
CA VAL A 498 14.46 23.03 -17.01
C VAL A 498 13.80 22.27 -18.18
N GLU A 499 14.57 21.95 -19.23
CA GLU A 499 14.14 21.18 -20.38
C GLU A 499 13.88 19.70 -20.07
N GLU A 500 14.61 19.16 -19.08
CA GLU A 500 14.50 17.75 -18.65
C GLU A 500 13.59 17.56 -17.43
N GLN A 501 13.14 18.67 -16.82
CA GLN A 501 12.23 18.61 -15.68
C GLN A 501 10.87 18.01 -16.08
N PRO A 502 10.29 17.15 -15.22
CA PRO A 502 9.00 16.55 -15.51
C PRO A 502 7.92 17.62 -15.52
N LYS A 503 6.98 17.53 -16.47
CA LYS A 503 5.74 18.34 -16.46
C LYS A 503 4.67 17.70 -15.58
N GLN A 504 4.76 16.39 -15.36
CA GLN A 504 3.83 15.65 -14.54
C GLN A 504 4.53 14.57 -13.70
N ILE A 505 4.14 14.46 -12.44
CA ILE A 505 4.56 13.41 -11.51
C ILE A 505 3.33 12.62 -11.08
N ILE A 506 3.33 11.32 -11.38
CA ILE A 506 2.27 10.39 -11.02
C ILE A 506 2.72 9.55 -9.83
N VAL A 507 1.98 9.61 -8.73
CA VAL A 507 2.27 8.80 -7.54
C VAL A 507 1.45 7.52 -7.53
N THR A 508 2.09 6.40 -7.19
CA THR A 508 1.39 5.11 -7.04
C THR A 508 0.51 5.06 -5.79
N ARG A 509 0.84 5.84 -4.75
CA ARG A 509 0.16 5.81 -3.45
C ARG A 509 -0.28 7.21 -3.04
N LYS A 510 -1.57 7.37 -2.73
CA LYS A 510 -2.20 8.67 -2.35
C LYS A 510 -1.49 9.39 -1.20
N GLY A 511 -0.84 8.64 -0.31
CA GLY A 511 -0.08 9.20 0.81
C GLY A 511 1.14 10.05 0.41
N MET A 512 1.58 9.98 -0.85
CA MET A 512 2.69 10.76 -1.41
C MET A 512 2.26 12.11 -2.01
N LEU A 513 0.97 12.34 -2.23
CA LEU A 513 0.46 13.61 -2.77
C LEU A 513 0.84 14.79 -1.87
N ASP A 514 0.40 14.78 -0.60
CA ASP A 514 0.65 15.92 0.31
C ASP A 514 2.16 16.23 0.47
N PRO A 515 3.07 15.25 0.68
CA PRO A 515 4.49 15.58 0.81
C PRO A 515 5.09 16.16 -0.46
N LEU A 516 4.73 15.65 -1.65
CA LEU A 516 5.26 16.16 -2.92
C LEU A 516 4.74 17.57 -3.22
N GLU A 517 3.45 17.84 -3.01
CA GLU A 517 2.88 19.19 -3.16
C GLU A 517 3.64 20.23 -2.32
N VAL A 518 4.06 19.84 -1.11
CA VAL A 518 4.77 20.73 -0.19
C VAL A 518 6.23 20.93 -0.57
N HIS A 519 6.89 19.91 -1.10
CA HIS A 519 8.30 19.96 -1.48
C HIS A 519 8.54 20.53 -2.88
N LEU A 520 7.52 20.51 -3.75
CA LEU A 520 7.56 21.02 -5.12
C LEU A 520 6.88 22.40 -5.27
N LEU A 521 6.66 23.14 -4.18
CA LEU A 521 6.11 24.51 -4.25
C LEU A 521 6.98 25.46 -5.09
N ASP A 522 8.30 25.21 -5.14
CA ASP A 522 9.25 25.95 -5.98
C ASP A 522 9.03 25.68 -7.49
N PHE A 523 8.22 24.67 -7.83
CA PHE A 523 7.97 24.19 -9.20
C PHE A 523 6.46 24.19 -9.53
N PRO A 524 5.82 25.36 -9.66
CA PRO A 524 4.37 25.49 -9.86
C PRO A 524 3.87 24.83 -11.15
N ASN A 525 4.75 24.63 -12.14
CA ASN A 525 4.41 24.08 -13.46
C ASN A 525 4.36 22.53 -13.48
N ILE A 526 4.69 21.86 -12.38
CA ILE A 526 4.70 20.39 -12.30
C ILE A 526 3.37 19.91 -11.73
N VAL A 527 2.62 19.17 -12.54
CA VAL A 527 1.33 18.59 -12.13
C VAL A 527 1.57 17.33 -11.31
N ILE A 528 0.98 17.24 -10.12
CA ILE A 528 1.08 16.05 -9.25
C ILE A 528 -0.25 15.30 -9.29
N LYS A 529 -0.25 14.08 -9.84
CA LYS A 529 -1.45 13.27 -10.05
C LYS A 529 -1.39 11.94 -9.29
N GLY A 530 -2.53 11.50 -8.76
CA GLY A 530 -2.67 10.17 -8.16
C GLY A 530 -2.98 9.09 -9.21
N SER A 531 -2.61 7.84 -8.93
CA SER A 531 -3.02 6.67 -9.73
C SER A 531 -4.11 5.87 -9.01
N GLU A 532 -5.16 5.48 -9.73
CA GLU A 532 -6.11 4.44 -9.31
C GLU A 532 -5.59 3.04 -9.63
N LEU A 533 -4.71 2.94 -10.63
CA LEU A 533 -4.05 1.69 -11.02
C LEU A 533 -3.00 1.30 -9.98
N GLN A 534 -3.06 0.07 -9.47
CA GLN A 534 -2.03 -0.47 -8.58
C GLN A 534 -0.89 -1.08 -9.37
N LEU A 535 0.02 -0.25 -9.88
CA LEU A 535 1.16 -0.71 -10.69
C LEU A 535 2.18 -1.52 -9.85
N PRO A 536 2.81 -2.59 -10.41
CA PRO A 536 3.60 -3.54 -9.64
C PRO A 536 5.08 -3.14 -9.53
N PHE A 537 5.42 -1.85 -9.49
CA PHE A 537 6.82 -1.40 -9.44
C PHE A 537 7.59 -1.94 -8.24
N GLN A 538 6.89 -2.24 -7.13
CA GLN A 538 7.48 -2.90 -5.98
C GLN A 538 8.14 -4.25 -6.28
N ALA A 539 7.71 -4.96 -7.33
CA ALA A 539 8.29 -6.24 -7.73
C ALA A 539 9.65 -6.09 -8.41
N CYS A 540 10.05 -4.87 -8.80
CA CYS A 540 11.32 -4.59 -9.43
C CYS A 540 12.51 -4.96 -8.51
N LEU A 541 12.39 -4.79 -7.19
CA LEU A 541 13.43 -5.22 -6.23
C LEU A 541 13.57 -6.75 -6.11
N LYS A 542 12.66 -7.55 -6.68
CA LYS A 542 12.81 -9.01 -6.72
C LYS A 542 13.82 -9.47 -7.80
N ILE A 543 14.23 -8.55 -8.66
CA ILE A 543 15.29 -8.75 -9.65
C ILE A 543 16.63 -8.68 -8.93
N GLU A 544 17.48 -9.70 -9.10
CA GLU A 544 18.75 -9.85 -8.38
C GLU A 544 19.66 -8.62 -8.53
N LYS A 545 19.79 -8.09 -9.76
CA LYS A 545 20.62 -6.91 -10.06
C LYS A 545 20.28 -5.71 -9.19
N PHE A 546 18.98 -5.45 -8.97
CA PHE A 546 18.53 -4.34 -8.11
C PHE A 546 18.56 -4.71 -6.62
N GLY A 547 18.12 -5.92 -6.28
CA GLY A 547 18.10 -6.41 -4.89
C GLY A 547 19.49 -6.39 -4.25
N ASP A 548 20.48 -6.92 -4.96
CA ASP A 548 21.87 -6.99 -4.49
C ASP A 548 22.50 -5.61 -4.38
N LEU A 549 22.27 -4.74 -5.36
CA LEU A 549 22.77 -3.36 -5.35
C LEU A 549 22.27 -2.60 -4.10
N ILE A 550 20.98 -2.72 -3.79
CA ILE A 550 20.36 -2.05 -2.64
C ILE A 550 20.87 -2.63 -1.32
N LEU A 551 21.02 -3.96 -1.23
CA LEU A 551 21.48 -4.63 0.00
C LEU A 551 22.97 -4.39 0.28
N LYS A 552 23.81 -4.30 -0.77
CA LYS A 552 25.26 -4.08 -0.64
C LYS A 552 25.64 -2.61 -0.44
N ALA A 553 24.73 -1.67 -0.71
CA ALA A 553 25.00 -0.25 -0.56
C ALA A 553 25.32 0.15 0.90
N THR A 554 26.44 0.83 1.10
CA THR A 554 26.90 1.35 2.39
C THR A 554 26.47 2.80 2.65
N GLU A 555 26.06 3.52 1.61
CA GLU A 555 25.63 4.91 1.67
C GLU A 555 24.46 5.23 0.71
N PRO A 556 23.72 6.35 0.91
CA PRO A 556 22.63 6.75 0.03
C PRO A 556 23.13 7.25 -1.34
N GLN A 557 22.93 6.45 -2.40
CA GLN A 557 23.39 6.78 -3.76
C GLN A 557 22.25 6.76 -4.79
N MET A 558 22.37 7.58 -5.83
CA MET A 558 21.45 7.58 -6.98
C MET A 558 22.06 6.73 -8.09
N VAL A 559 21.30 5.78 -8.62
CA VAL A 559 21.76 4.90 -9.71
C VAL A 559 20.79 5.00 -10.87
N LEU A 560 21.34 5.25 -12.06
CA LEU A 560 20.58 5.39 -13.29
C LEU A 560 20.54 4.05 -14.04
N PHE A 561 19.34 3.65 -14.46
CA PHE A 561 19.13 2.48 -15.32
C PHE A 561 18.22 2.83 -16.49
N ASN A 562 18.29 2.04 -17.56
CA ASN A 562 17.22 1.97 -18.55
C ASN A 562 16.52 0.63 -18.39
N ILE A 563 15.29 0.63 -17.85
CA ILE A 563 14.55 -0.61 -17.57
C ILE A 563 14.02 -1.31 -18.82
N TYR A 564 14.04 -0.63 -19.98
CA TYR A 564 13.67 -1.22 -21.26
C TYR A 564 14.85 -1.84 -22.00
N ASP A 565 16.07 -1.72 -21.48
CA ASP A 565 17.29 -2.11 -22.17
C ASP A 565 17.33 -1.50 -23.58
N ASP A 566 17.15 -2.30 -24.63
CA ASP A 566 17.16 -1.89 -26.03
C ASP A 566 15.82 -2.06 -26.75
N TRP A 567 14.73 -2.38 -26.05
CA TRP A 567 13.42 -2.68 -26.65
C TRP A 567 12.87 -1.55 -27.53
N LEU A 568 13.18 -0.30 -27.22
CA LEU A 568 12.71 0.86 -27.99
C LEU A 568 13.24 0.90 -29.44
N LYS A 569 14.24 0.08 -29.78
CA LYS A 569 14.69 -0.09 -31.17
C LYS A 569 13.68 -0.87 -32.03
N THR A 570 12.94 -1.80 -31.41
CA THR A 570 12.06 -2.74 -32.13
C THR A 570 10.58 -2.55 -31.81
N VAL A 571 10.23 -1.99 -30.65
CA VAL A 571 8.85 -1.77 -30.22
C VAL A 571 8.60 -0.34 -29.72
N SER A 572 7.35 0.09 -29.76
CA SER A 572 6.94 1.40 -29.24
C SER A 572 7.08 1.48 -27.71
N SER A 573 7.17 2.70 -27.16
CA SER A 573 7.16 2.93 -25.70
C SER A 573 5.92 2.34 -25.02
N TYR A 574 4.76 2.42 -25.67
CA TYR A 574 3.51 1.82 -25.18
C TYR A 574 3.65 0.31 -24.99
N THR A 575 4.19 -0.38 -26.00
CA THR A 575 4.40 -1.83 -25.97
C THR A 575 5.49 -2.21 -24.97
N ALA A 576 6.60 -1.46 -24.92
CA ALA A 576 7.68 -1.68 -23.96
C ALA A 576 7.20 -1.53 -22.51
N PHE A 577 6.37 -0.52 -22.22
CA PHE A 577 5.76 -0.35 -20.90
C PHE A 577 4.79 -1.49 -20.57
N SER A 578 3.96 -1.90 -21.53
CA SER A 578 3.01 -3.02 -21.34
C SER A 578 3.75 -4.33 -21.03
N ARG A 579 4.84 -4.61 -21.76
CA ARG A 579 5.75 -5.74 -21.51
C ARG A 579 6.34 -5.67 -20.10
N LEU A 580 6.87 -4.50 -19.70
CA LEU A 580 7.42 -4.30 -18.36
C LEU A 580 6.38 -4.58 -17.27
N ILE A 581 5.17 -4.02 -17.39
CA ILE A 581 4.10 -4.21 -16.41
C ILE A 581 3.71 -5.69 -16.33
N LEU A 582 3.64 -6.38 -17.46
CA LEU A 582 3.34 -7.81 -17.50
C LEU A 582 4.39 -8.64 -16.75
N ILE A 583 5.68 -8.37 -16.99
CA ILE A 583 6.78 -9.05 -16.32
C ILE A 583 6.75 -8.76 -14.81
N LEU A 584 6.66 -7.49 -14.42
CA LEU A 584 6.64 -7.09 -13.02
C LEU A 584 5.41 -7.65 -12.28
N ARG A 585 4.25 -7.72 -12.94
CA ARG A 585 3.04 -8.33 -12.37
C ARG A 585 3.23 -9.83 -12.18
N ALA A 586 3.80 -10.54 -13.14
CA ALA A 586 4.09 -11.95 -13.02
C ALA A 586 5.09 -12.23 -11.89
N LEU A 587 6.16 -11.43 -11.76
CA LEU A 587 7.11 -11.50 -10.62
C LEU A 587 6.45 -11.17 -9.28
N HIS A 588 5.45 -10.28 -9.28
CA HIS A 588 4.67 -9.96 -8.08
C HIS A 588 3.85 -11.18 -7.63
N VAL A 589 3.14 -11.81 -8.57
CA VAL A 589 2.25 -12.97 -8.36
C VAL A 589 3.02 -14.23 -8.00
N ASN A 590 3.95 -14.65 -8.86
CA ASN A 590 4.77 -15.86 -8.66
C ASN A 590 6.18 -15.64 -9.18
N ASN A 591 7.07 -15.27 -8.26
CA ASN A 591 8.46 -14.94 -8.57
C ASN A 591 9.23 -16.10 -9.20
N GLU A 592 9.07 -17.32 -8.66
CA GLU A 592 9.81 -18.51 -9.13
C GLU A 592 9.41 -18.89 -10.57
N LYS A 593 8.10 -19.02 -10.83
CA LYS A 593 7.61 -19.37 -12.17
C LYS A 593 7.90 -18.28 -13.20
N ALA A 594 7.74 -17.00 -12.84
CA ALA A 594 8.04 -15.91 -13.76
C ALA A 594 9.52 -15.88 -14.15
N LYS A 595 10.45 -16.09 -13.21
CA LYS A 595 11.89 -16.19 -13.50
C LYS A 595 12.21 -17.38 -14.42
N MET A 596 11.56 -18.52 -14.22
CA MET A 596 11.69 -19.68 -15.09
C MET A 596 11.22 -19.39 -16.52
N LEU A 597 10.09 -18.70 -16.68
CA LEU A 597 9.57 -18.31 -18.00
C LEU A 597 10.46 -17.29 -18.72
N LEU A 598 11.15 -16.41 -17.98
CA LEU A 598 12.08 -15.44 -18.54
C LEU A 598 13.39 -16.09 -19.03
N LYS A 599 13.82 -17.20 -18.41
CA LYS A 599 15.06 -17.92 -18.78
C LYS A 599 14.78 -19.40 -19.10
N PRO A 600 14.10 -19.69 -20.23
CA PRO A 600 13.69 -21.05 -20.57
C PRO A 600 14.84 -21.94 -21.05
N ASP A 601 15.91 -21.36 -21.59
CA ASP A 601 17.07 -22.08 -22.14
C ASP A 601 18.39 -21.42 -21.67
N LYS A 602 19.44 -22.23 -21.50
CA LYS A 602 20.79 -21.80 -21.10
C LYS A 602 21.48 -20.95 -22.18
N THR A 603 21.09 -21.13 -23.44
CA THR A 603 21.60 -20.35 -24.58
C THR A 603 21.25 -18.86 -24.50
N ILE A 604 20.18 -18.52 -23.78
CA ILE A 604 19.70 -17.15 -23.62
C ILE A 604 20.44 -16.49 -22.45
N VAL A 605 21.33 -15.56 -22.80
CA VAL A 605 22.12 -14.80 -21.83
C VAL A 605 21.52 -13.42 -21.59
N THR A 606 21.67 -12.90 -20.38
CA THR A 606 21.42 -11.49 -20.07
C THR A 606 22.74 -10.76 -20.16
N GLU A 607 22.82 -9.73 -20.99
CA GLU A 607 24.04 -8.94 -21.12
C GLU A 607 24.37 -8.20 -19.80
N PRO A 608 25.66 -7.96 -19.48
CA PRO A 608 26.04 -7.35 -18.20
C PRO A 608 25.39 -5.99 -17.94
N HIS A 609 25.20 -5.19 -18.99
CA HIS A 609 24.58 -3.88 -18.92
C HIS A 609 23.03 -3.93 -18.98
N HIS A 610 22.46 -5.01 -19.49
CA HIS A 610 21.01 -5.23 -19.54
C HIS A 610 20.43 -5.77 -18.23
N ILE A 611 19.11 -5.65 -18.08
CA ILE A 611 18.35 -6.17 -16.95
C ILE A 611 17.62 -7.45 -17.36
N TRP A 612 17.10 -7.50 -18.58
CA TRP A 612 16.30 -8.59 -19.11
C TRP A 612 17.11 -9.49 -20.04
N PRO A 613 16.72 -10.77 -20.20
CA PRO A 613 17.36 -11.67 -21.16
C PRO A 613 17.23 -11.17 -22.60
N SER A 614 18.28 -11.33 -23.40
CA SER A 614 18.30 -10.92 -24.80
C SER A 614 17.50 -11.93 -25.64
N LEU A 615 16.22 -11.60 -25.90
CA LEU A 615 15.28 -12.43 -26.67
C LEU A 615 14.92 -11.78 -28.01
N THR A 616 14.63 -12.61 -29.02
CA THR A 616 14.06 -12.14 -30.29
C THR A 616 12.59 -11.74 -30.11
N ASN A 617 12.03 -10.96 -31.05
CA ASN A 617 10.63 -10.52 -30.97
C ASN A 617 9.64 -11.70 -30.91
N GLU A 618 9.90 -12.79 -31.65
CA GLU A 618 9.06 -13.99 -31.62
C GLU A 618 9.11 -14.73 -30.28
N GLN A 619 10.29 -14.79 -29.66
CA GLN A 619 10.47 -15.35 -28.33
C GLN A 619 9.75 -14.49 -27.28
N TRP A 620 9.86 -13.16 -27.38
CA TRP A 620 9.12 -12.24 -26.51
C TRP A 620 7.61 -12.48 -26.55
N VAL A 621 7.02 -12.67 -27.74
CA VAL A 621 5.58 -12.97 -27.86
C VAL A 621 5.20 -14.24 -27.09
N LYS A 622 6.00 -15.31 -27.20
CA LYS A 622 5.75 -16.57 -26.47
C LYS A 622 5.85 -16.39 -24.95
N VAL A 623 6.86 -15.66 -24.50
CA VAL A 623 7.07 -15.36 -23.07
C VAL A 623 5.95 -14.47 -22.53
N GLU A 624 5.55 -13.44 -23.27
CA GLU A 624 4.44 -12.55 -22.88
C GLU A 624 3.12 -13.32 -22.71
N ILE A 625 2.79 -14.23 -23.63
CA ILE A 625 1.59 -15.09 -23.50
C ILE A 625 1.68 -15.93 -22.23
N ALA A 626 2.83 -16.58 -21.98
CA ALA A 626 3.00 -17.41 -20.80
C ALA A 626 2.92 -16.62 -19.47
N LEU A 627 3.47 -15.40 -19.44
CA LEU A 627 3.38 -14.50 -18.27
C LEU A 627 1.95 -14.03 -18.04
N ARG A 628 1.20 -13.71 -19.10
CA ARG A 628 -0.22 -13.36 -19.02
C ARG A 628 -1.03 -14.51 -18.45
N ASP A 629 -0.84 -15.72 -18.96
CA ASP A 629 -1.58 -16.90 -18.53
C ASP A 629 -1.29 -17.25 -17.07
N LEU A 630 -0.03 -17.05 -16.61
CA LEU A 630 0.35 -17.18 -15.21
C LEU A 630 -0.42 -16.22 -14.29
N ILE A 631 -0.55 -14.94 -14.70
CA ILE A 631 -1.28 -13.92 -13.93
C ILE A 631 -2.77 -14.25 -13.88
N LEU A 632 -3.37 -14.60 -15.03
CA LEU A 632 -4.80 -14.93 -15.12
C LEU A 632 -5.14 -16.21 -14.36
N SER A 633 -4.27 -17.22 -14.40
CA SER A 633 -4.45 -18.47 -13.65
C SER A 633 -4.44 -18.24 -12.13
N ASP A 634 -3.55 -17.37 -11.63
CA ASP A 634 -3.53 -17.02 -10.21
C ASP A 634 -4.77 -16.23 -9.80
N TYR A 635 -5.21 -15.26 -10.61
CA TYR A 635 -6.44 -14.51 -10.38
C TYR A 635 -7.68 -15.42 -10.36
N ALA A 636 -7.78 -16.32 -11.35
CA ALA A 636 -8.83 -17.32 -11.46
C ALA A 636 -8.89 -18.23 -10.24
N LYS A 637 -7.73 -18.72 -9.78
CA LYS A 637 -7.64 -19.58 -8.60
C LYS A 637 -8.00 -18.86 -7.30
N LYS A 638 -7.61 -17.58 -7.15
CA LYS A 638 -7.94 -16.79 -5.94
C LYS A 638 -9.42 -16.41 -5.86
N ASN A 639 -10.04 -16.13 -7.00
CA ASN A 639 -11.42 -15.65 -7.07
C ASN A 639 -12.44 -16.74 -7.47
N ASN A 640 -11.98 -17.98 -7.71
CA ASN A 640 -12.80 -19.08 -8.22
C ASN A 640 -13.57 -18.71 -9.50
N VAL A 641 -12.88 -18.12 -10.48
CA VAL A 641 -13.44 -17.70 -11.76
C VAL A 641 -12.73 -18.44 -12.90
N ASN A 642 -13.47 -18.88 -13.92
CA ASN A 642 -12.86 -19.46 -15.11
C ASN A 642 -12.20 -18.36 -15.98
N THR A 643 -10.95 -18.55 -16.41
CA THR A 643 -10.21 -17.55 -17.20
C THR A 643 -10.89 -17.21 -18.53
N SER A 644 -11.64 -18.15 -19.11
CA SER A 644 -12.38 -17.94 -20.36
C SER A 644 -13.60 -17.02 -20.22
N ALA A 645 -14.08 -16.79 -19.00
CA ALA A 645 -15.22 -15.89 -18.74
C ALA A 645 -14.81 -14.41 -18.69
N LEU A 646 -13.50 -14.10 -18.77
CA LEU A 646 -12.97 -12.75 -18.69
C LEU A 646 -12.97 -12.08 -20.07
N THR A 647 -13.47 -10.84 -20.11
CA THR A 647 -13.40 -9.97 -21.29
C THR A 647 -12.01 -9.36 -21.45
N ASN A 648 -11.67 -8.88 -22.66
CA ASN A 648 -10.39 -8.22 -22.92
C ASN A 648 -10.16 -6.97 -22.04
N SER A 649 -11.21 -6.22 -21.72
CA SER A 649 -11.14 -5.10 -20.79
C SER A 649 -10.83 -5.55 -19.36
N GLU A 650 -11.48 -6.61 -18.88
CA GLU A 650 -11.21 -7.18 -17.55
C GLU A 650 -9.79 -7.76 -17.47
N ILE A 651 -9.31 -8.43 -18.52
CA ILE A 651 -7.92 -8.93 -18.60
C ILE A 651 -6.93 -7.77 -18.48
N ARG A 652 -7.13 -6.69 -19.24
CA ARG A 652 -6.28 -5.51 -19.19
C ARG A 652 -6.28 -4.89 -17.79
N ASP A 653 -7.46 -4.73 -17.19
CA ASP A 653 -7.62 -4.13 -15.88
C ASP A 653 -6.99 -4.99 -14.77
N ILE A 654 -7.05 -6.33 -14.86
CA ILE A 654 -6.33 -7.26 -13.96
C ILE A 654 -4.81 -7.07 -14.07
N ILE A 655 -4.27 -6.97 -15.29
CA ILE A 655 -2.84 -6.79 -15.52
C ILE A 655 -2.38 -5.42 -15.01
N LEU A 656 -3.18 -4.37 -15.21
CA LEU A 656 -2.91 -3.02 -14.72
C LEU A 656 -3.16 -2.86 -13.21
N GLY A 657 -3.84 -3.83 -12.58
CA GLY A 657 -4.11 -3.85 -11.14
C GLY A 657 -5.25 -2.92 -10.72
N ALA A 658 -6.28 -2.78 -11.55
CA ALA A 658 -7.52 -2.13 -11.17
C ALA A 658 -8.39 -3.06 -10.30
N GLU A 659 -9.21 -2.50 -9.43
CA GLU A 659 -10.16 -3.26 -8.62
C GLU A 659 -11.36 -3.66 -9.48
N ILE A 660 -11.53 -4.96 -9.72
CA ILE A 660 -12.63 -5.51 -10.52
C ILE A 660 -13.46 -6.44 -9.67
N THR A 661 -14.79 -6.32 -9.75
CA THR A 661 -15.71 -7.29 -9.17
C THR A 661 -15.67 -8.60 -9.97
N PRO A 662 -15.48 -9.77 -9.34
CA PRO A 662 -15.51 -11.04 -10.04
C PRO A 662 -16.82 -11.23 -10.83
N PRO A 663 -16.78 -11.77 -12.06
CA PRO A 663 -17.98 -11.97 -12.87
C PRO A 663 -18.95 -12.94 -12.19
N SER A 664 -20.26 -12.63 -12.28
CA SER A 664 -21.33 -13.41 -11.64
C SER A 664 -21.41 -14.86 -12.16
N GLN A 665 -21.84 -15.79 -11.30
CA GLN A 665 -21.97 -17.22 -11.63
C GLN A 665 -22.86 -17.47 -12.86
N GLN A 666 -23.88 -16.64 -13.06
CA GLN A 666 -24.79 -16.74 -14.20
C GLN A 666 -24.09 -16.45 -15.54
N ARG A 667 -23.14 -15.49 -15.56
CA ARG A 667 -22.33 -15.17 -16.74
C ARG A 667 -21.30 -16.26 -17.02
N GLN A 668 -20.79 -16.92 -15.97
CA GLN A 668 -19.88 -18.06 -16.10
C GLN A 668 -20.57 -19.26 -16.76
N GLN A 669 -21.81 -19.56 -16.36
CA GLN A 669 -22.61 -20.65 -16.97
C GLN A 669 -22.92 -20.39 -18.46
N ILE A 670 -23.24 -19.14 -18.84
CA ILE A 670 -23.50 -18.79 -20.24
C ILE A 670 -22.24 -18.98 -21.10
N ALA A 671 -21.07 -18.56 -20.60
CA ALA A 671 -19.80 -18.73 -21.30
C ALA A 671 -19.40 -20.21 -21.45
N GLU A 672 -19.70 -21.06 -20.45
CA GLU A 672 -19.50 -22.51 -20.54
C GLU A 672 -20.42 -23.16 -21.58
N ILE A 673 -21.69 -22.72 -21.67
CA ILE A 673 -22.64 -23.20 -22.67
C ILE A 673 -22.21 -22.78 -24.10
N GLU A 674 -21.76 -21.54 -24.29
CA GLU A 674 -21.24 -21.08 -25.59
C GLU A 674 -19.95 -21.81 -26.00
N LYS A 675 -19.10 -22.16 -25.02
CA LYS A 675 -17.87 -22.92 -25.27
C LYS A 675 -18.18 -24.36 -25.64
N GLN A 676 -19.11 -25.02 -24.95
CA GLN A 676 -19.61 -26.34 -25.32
C GLN A 676 -20.26 -26.34 -26.72
N ALA A 677 -20.93 -25.26 -27.11
CA ALA A 677 -21.50 -25.09 -28.45
C ALA A 677 -20.44 -24.87 -29.56
N LYS A 678 -19.25 -24.36 -29.22
CA LYS A 678 -18.11 -24.24 -30.15
C LYS A 678 -17.25 -25.50 -30.22
N GLU A 679 -17.00 -26.16 -29.10
CA GLU A 679 -16.18 -27.39 -29.03
C GLU A 679 -16.86 -28.59 -29.71
N SER A 680 -18.19 -28.58 -29.89
CA SER A 680 -18.92 -29.58 -30.67
C SER A 680 -18.64 -29.56 -32.18
N SER A 681 -17.91 -28.55 -32.69
CA SER A 681 -17.67 -28.37 -34.14
C SER A 681 -16.30 -28.80 -34.67
N GLN A 682 -15.33 -29.18 -33.81
CA GLN A 682 -14.02 -29.69 -34.26
C GLN A 682 -13.45 -30.78 -33.33
N LEU A 683 -13.74 -32.04 -33.66
CA LEU A 683 -12.98 -33.20 -33.20
C LEU A 683 -12.21 -33.76 -34.40
N THR A 684 -10.90 -33.54 -34.47
CA THR A 684 -10.01 -34.19 -35.45
C THR A 684 -9.05 -35.10 -34.70
N ALA A 685 -9.10 -36.40 -34.98
CA ALA A 685 -8.20 -37.40 -34.41
C ALA A 685 -6.80 -37.26 -35.02
N VAL A 686 -5.74 -37.34 -34.20
CA VAL A 686 -4.35 -37.27 -34.67
C VAL A 686 -3.74 -38.68 -34.65
N THR A 687 -3.33 -39.16 -35.82
CA THR A 687 -2.56 -40.39 -36.00
C THR A 687 -1.07 -40.11 -35.92
N THR A 688 -0.35 -40.78 -35.01
CA THR A 688 1.11 -40.68 -34.91
C THR A 688 1.76 -42.02 -35.28
N ARG A 689 2.77 -41.98 -36.15
CA ARG A 689 3.51 -43.16 -36.67
C ARG A 689 4.85 -43.24 -35.95
N THR A 690 5.16 -44.37 -35.31
CA THR A 690 6.43 -44.60 -34.60
C THR A 690 6.92 -46.03 -34.77
N THR A 691 8.24 -46.21 -34.86
CA THR A 691 8.91 -47.52 -35.03
C THR A 691 9.52 -48.01 -33.72
N ASN A 692 9.46 -49.32 -33.44
CA ASN A 692 10.13 -49.91 -32.27
C ASN A 692 11.61 -50.26 -32.60
N VAL A 693 12.38 -50.67 -31.56
CA VAL A 693 13.83 -50.98 -31.61
C VAL A 693 14.21 -52.12 -32.58
N HIS A 694 13.23 -52.87 -33.11
CA HIS A 694 13.37 -53.94 -34.10
C HIS A 694 12.86 -53.58 -35.51
N GLY A 695 12.44 -52.33 -35.75
CA GLY A 695 12.15 -51.82 -37.10
C GLY A 695 10.70 -51.96 -37.60
N ASP A 696 9.77 -52.48 -36.79
CA ASP A 696 8.35 -52.56 -37.17
C ASP A 696 7.60 -51.23 -36.90
N GLU A 697 6.76 -50.83 -37.85
CA GLU A 697 5.96 -49.59 -37.79
C GLU A 697 4.65 -49.78 -37.00
N LEU A 698 4.44 -48.94 -35.98
CA LEU A 698 3.18 -48.83 -35.23
C LEU A 698 2.49 -47.51 -35.58
N ILE A 699 1.21 -47.60 -35.97
CA ILE A 699 0.32 -46.46 -36.20
C ILE A 699 -0.68 -46.41 -35.05
N VAL A 700 -0.63 -45.35 -34.23
CA VAL A 700 -1.56 -45.15 -33.10
C VAL A 700 -2.38 -43.90 -33.35
N THR A 701 -3.71 -44.06 -33.37
CA THR A 701 -4.69 -42.98 -33.50
C THR A 701 -5.15 -42.56 -32.11
N THR A 702 -4.81 -41.35 -31.66
CA THR A 702 -5.28 -40.82 -30.37
C THR A 702 -6.43 -39.85 -30.58
N THR A 703 -7.56 -40.13 -29.93
CA THR A 703 -8.82 -39.36 -30.02
C THR A 703 -9.08 -38.48 -28.80
N SER A 704 -8.24 -38.56 -27.76
CA SER A 704 -8.41 -37.89 -26.47
C SER A 704 -7.24 -36.94 -26.14
N PRO A 705 -7.49 -35.66 -25.78
CA PRO A 705 -6.46 -34.74 -25.30
C PRO A 705 -5.75 -35.21 -24.01
N TYR A 706 -6.44 -36.04 -23.21
CA TYR A 706 -5.90 -36.61 -21.97
C TYR A 706 -4.77 -37.60 -22.23
N GLU A 707 -4.87 -38.38 -23.31
CA GLU A 707 -3.85 -39.36 -23.70
C GLU A 707 -2.61 -38.68 -24.30
N GLN A 708 -2.78 -37.55 -24.99
CA GLN A 708 -1.65 -36.73 -25.48
C GLN A 708 -0.82 -36.11 -24.33
N ALA A 709 -1.45 -35.72 -23.22
CA ALA A 709 -0.74 -35.20 -22.04
C ALA A 709 -0.05 -36.32 -21.23
N ALA A 710 -0.63 -37.53 -21.22
CA ALA A 710 -0.07 -38.69 -20.53
C ALA A 710 1.12 -39.34 -21.27
N PHE A 711 1.30 -39.05 -22.56
CA PHE A 711 2.39 -39.60 -23.40
C PHE A 711 3.68 -38.76 -23.42
N GLY A 712 3.83 -37.78 -22.50
CA GLY A 712 5.10 -37.11 -22.24
C GLY A 712 6.07 -38.07 -21.52
N SER A 713 6.84 -38.84 -22.28
CA SER A 713 7.73 -39.89 -21.77
C SER A 713 8.79 -39.36 -20.80
N LYS A 714 8.96 -40.06 -19.67
CA LYS A 714 10.11 -40.07 -18.73
C LYS A 714 10.51 -38.70 -18.11
N THR A 715 10.11 -38.50 -16.85
CA THR A 715 10.80 -37.69 -15.81
C THR A 715 11.93 -36.77 -16.30
N ASP A 716 11.58 -35.61 -16.87
CA ASP A 716 12.57 -34.63 -17.34
C ASP A 716 13.37 -34.06 -16.14
N TRP A 717 14.55 -34.62 -15.93
CA TRP A 717 15.45 -34.22 -14.85
C TRP A 717 16.07 -32.84 -15.10
N ARG A 718 16.09 -32.34 -16.35
CA ARG A 718 16.71 -31.06 -16.71
C ARG A 718 15.90 -29.88 -16.16
N VAL A 719 14.58 -29.93 -16.34
CA VAL A 719 13.66 -28.91 -15.77
C VAL A 719 13.78 -28.85 -14.25
N ARG A 720 13.91 -30.01 -13.60
CA ARG A 720 14.11 -30.07 -12.13
C ARG A 720 15.49 -29.58 -11.70
N ALA A 721 16.54 -29.88 -12.46
CA ALA A 721 17.89 -29.37 -12.19
C ALA A 721 17.94 -27.84 -12.24
N ILE A 722 17.31 -27.22 -13.25
CA ILE A 722 17.19 -25.75 -13.34
C ILE A 722 16.38 -25.22 -12.16
N SER A 723 15.28 -25.87 -11.80
CA SER A 723 14.44 -25.44 -10.67
C SER A 723 15.16 -25.51 -9.32
N ALA A 724 16.01 -26.53 -9.12
CA ALA A 724 16.78 -26.72 -7.90
C ALA A 724 17.79 -25.58 -7.65
N THR A 725 18.30 -24.91 -8.70
CA THR A 725 19.20 -23.75 -8.53
C THR A 725 18.56 -22.59 -7.76
N ASN A 726 17.22 -22.49 -7.77
CA ASN A 726 16.47 -21.46 -7.07
C ASN A 726 16.18 -21.79 -5.59
N LEU A 727 16.58 -22.96 -5.08
CA LEU A 727 16.31 -23.37 -3.68
C LEU A 727 16.89 -22.39 -2.65
N HIS A 728 17.98 -21.71 -2.99
CA HIS A 728 18.58 -20.67 -2.13
C HIS A 728 17.63 -19.51 -1.81
N LEU A 729 16.62 -19.23 -2.66
CA LEU A 729 15.63 -18.17 -2.43
C LEU A 729 14.67 -18.53 -1.29
N ARG A 730 14.33 -19.81 -1.13
CA ARG A 730 13.38 -20.30 -0.11
C ARG A 730 13.96 -20.24 1.30
N VAL A 731 15.28 -20.28 1.40
CA VAL A 731 16.04 -20.17 2.65
C VAL A 731 15.84 -18.81 3.35
N ASN A 732 15.36 -17.79 2.64
CA ASN A 732 15.02 -16.49 3.23
C ASN A 732 13.76 -16.54 4.10
N HIS A 733 12.88 -17.51 3.86
CA HIS A 733 11.60 -17.67 4.55
C HIS A 733 11.51 -19.08 5.14
N ILE A 734 12.06 -19.25 6.35
CA ILE A 734 12.01 -20.51 7.08
C ILE A 734 10.99 -20.37 8.22
N TYR A 735 9.98 -21.23 8.20
CA TYR A 735 8.99 -21.39 9.26
C TYR A 735 9.37 -22.59 10.13
N VAL A 736 9.32 -22.43 11.45
CA VAL A 736 9.55 -23.52 12.39
C VAL A 736 8.23 -23.77 13.11
N ASN A 737 7.69 -24.97 12.94
CA ASN A 737 6.43 -25.41 13.53
C ASN A 737 6.73 -26.12 14.86
N SER A 738 6.83 -25.35 15.94
CA SER A 738 7.08 -25.83 17.30
C SER A 738 5.83 -25.78 18.17
N GLU A 739 5.62 -26.78 19.03
CA GLU A 739 4.65 -26.71 20.14
C GLU A 739 5.10 -25.74 21.25
N ASP A 740 4.17 -25.39 22.14
CA ASP A 740 4.45 -24.60 23.35
C ASP A 740 5.49 -25.30 24.25
N ILE A 741 6.28 -24.50 24.97
CA ILE A 741 7.41 -24.94 25.78
C ILE A 741 6.92 -25.90 26.87
N LYS A 742 7.38 -27.16 26.83
CA LYS A 742 7.18 -28.14 27.91
C LYS A 742 8.43 -28.14 28.81
N GLU A 743 8.25 -28.01 30.12
CA GLU A 743 9.36 -27.97 31.11
C GLU A 743 10.20 -29.26 31.16
N THR A 744 9.68 -30.37 30.62
CA THR A 744 10.28 -31.70 30.71
C THR A 744 10.93 -32.20 29.42
N GLY A 745 10.85 -31.46 28.30
CA GLY A 745 11.35 -31.89 26.98
C GLY A 745 12.71 -31.31 26.59
N TYR A 746 13.47 -32.02 25.75
CA TYR A 746 14.69 -31.47 25.15
C TYR A 746 14.37 -30.38 24.11
N THR A 747 15.19 -29.33 24.09
CA THR A 747 15.15 -28.30 23.04
C THR A 747 16.33 -28.46 22.09
N TYR A 748 16.04 -28.60 20.80
CA TYR A 748 17.06 -28.80 19.78
C TYR A 748 17.42 -27.50 19.06
N ILE A 749 18.71 -27.22 18.91
CA ILE A 749 19.20 -26.03 18.24
C ILE A 749 19.89 -26.41 16.93
N MET A 750 19.31 -25.99 15.81
CA MET A 750 19.85 -26.21 14.47
C MET A 750 20.62 -24.95 14.00
N PRO A 751 21.92 -25.07 13.68
CA PRO A 751 22.68 -24.00 13.04
C PRO A 751 22.12 -23.65 11.67
N LYS A 752 21.97 -22.35 11.38
CA LYS A 752 21.45 -21.97 10.07
C LYS A 752 22.39 -22.37 8.95
N ASN A 753 23.71 -22.27 9.11
CA ASN A 753 24.65 -22.55 8.01
C ASN A 753 24.47 -23.95 7.40
N ILE A 754 24.36 -24.99 8.24
CA ILE A 754 24.14 -26.37 7.78
C ILE A 754 22.72 -26.54 7.26
N LEU A 755 21.70 -25.97 7.89
CA LEU A 755 20.32 -26.03 7.37
C LEU A 755 20.20 -25.39 5.97
N LYS A 756 20.80 -24.20 5.78
CA LYS A 756 20.81 -23.52 4.47
C LYS A 756 21.45 -24.40 3.41
N LYS A 757 22.61 -25.00 3.71
CA LYS A 757 23.31 -25.88 2.78
C LYS A 757 22.50 -27.14 2.49
N PHE A 758 21.86 -27.75 3.49
CA PHE A 758 21.02 -28.95 3.33
C PHE A 758 19.85 -28.69 2.36
N ILE A 759 19.20 -27.53 2.47
CA ILE A 759 18.13 -27.12 1.55
C ILE A 759 18.68 -26.90 0.13
N CYS A 760 19.85 -26.25 0.00
CA CYS A 760 20.43 -25.95 -1.32
C CYS A 760 20.91 -27.19 -2.08
N ILE A 761 21.30 -28.27 -1.39
CA ILE A 761 21.76 -29.51 -2.04
C ILE A 761 20.61 -30.48 -2.38
N ALA A 762 19.37 -30.18 -2.00
CA ALA A 762 18.22 -31.06 -2.16
C ALA A 762 17.56 -30.98 -3.56
N ASP A 763 16.57 -31.83 -3.82
CA ASP A 763 15.66 -31.73 -4.97
C ASP A 763 14.25 -31.32 -4.51
N LEU A 764 13.51 -30.60 -5.36
CA LEU A 764 12.15 -30.14 -5.04
C LEU A 764 11.13 -31.28 -4.92
N ARG A 765 11.40 -32.45 -5.51
CA ARG A 765 10.47 -33.57 -5.56
C ARG A 765 10.99 -34.81 -4.83
N THR A 766 12.25 -35.13 -5.03
CA THR A 766 12.89 -36.31 -4.44
C THR A 766 13.43 -36.00 -3.04
N GLN A 767 13.08 -36.84 -2.07
CA GLN A 767 13.52 -36.66 -0.69
C GLN A 767 15.03 -36.95 -0.53
N VAL A 768 15.67 -36.17 0.33
CA VAL A 768 17.08 -36.28 0.72
C VAL A 768 17.16 -36.27 2.24
N ALA A 769 18.00 -37.10 2.85
CA ALA A 769 18.16 -37.25 4.29
C ALA A 769 19.61 -37.09 4.77
N GLY A 770 19.77 -36.77 6.04
CA GLY A 770 21.06 -36.74 6.75
C GLY A 770 20.90 -37.07 8.22
N TYR A 771 21.87 -37.78 8.79
CA TYR A 771 21.91 -38.09 10.23
C TYR A 771 22.41 -36.88 11.03
N LEU A 772 21.78 -36.63 12.18
CA LEU A 772 22.06 -35.50 13.05
C LEU A 772 22.93 -35.95 14.22
N TYR A 773 24.03 -35.24 14.44
CA TYR A 773 24.93 -35.46 15.58
C TYR A 773 25.15 -34.13 16.31
N GLY A 774 25.24 -34.19 17.63
CA GLY A 774 25.35 -33.00 18.46
C GLY A 774 25.80 -33.27 19.88
N VAL A 775 25.71 -32.24 20.71
CA VAL A 775 26.10 -32.30 22.12
C VAL A 775 25.25 -31.32 22.92
N SER A 776 25.06 -31.60 24.21
CA SER A 776 24.50 -30.61 25.13
C SER A 776 25.57 -29.60 25.56
N PRO A 777 25.24 -28.30 25.64
CA PRO A 777 26.15 -27.32 26.19
C PRO A 777 26.43 -27.63 27.68
N PRO A 778 27.64 -27.36 28.21
CA PRO A 778 28.04 -27.74 29.57
C PRO A 778 27.13 -27.20 30.68
N ASP A 779 26.52 -26.05 30.39
CA ASP A 779 25.65 -25.26 31.25
C ASP A 779 24.18 -25.68 31.19
N ASN A 780 23.75 -26.45 30.18
CA ASN A 780 22.36 -26.89 30.09
C ASN A 780 22.17 -28.26 29.40
N PRO A 781 21.94 -29.35 30.16
CA PRO A 781 21.76 -30.69 29.60
C PRO A 781 20.43 -30.89 28.85
N GLN A 782 19.43 -30.04 29.08
CA GLN A 782 18.13 -30.11 28.39
C GLN A 782 18.18 -29.50 26.98
N VAL A 783 19.27 -28.80 26.63
CA VAL A 783 19.49 -28.26 25.29
C VAL A 783 20.37 -29.23 24.50
N LYS A 784 20.04 -29.44 23.23
CA LYS A 784 20.78 -30.29 22.29
C LYS A 784 21.22 -29.45 21.09
N GLU A 785 22.50 -29.13 21.01
CA GLU A 785 23.06 -28.37 19.88
C GLU A 785 23.49 -29.32 18.77
N ILE A 786 22.86 -29.22 17.60
CA ILE A 786 23.26 -29.99 16.42
C ILE A 786 24.57 -29.42 15.89
N ARG A 787 25.63 -30.22 15.88
CA ARG A 787 26.97 -29.81 15.43
C ARG A 787 27.31 -30.36 14.04
N CYS A 788 26.73 -31.49 13.67
CA CYS A 788 27.07 -32.18 12.43
C CYS A 788 25.84 -32.78 11.74
N ILE A 789 25.80 -32.65 10.41
CA ILE A 789 24.93 -33.46 9.54
C ILE A 789 25.82 -34.45 8.78
N SER A 790 25.61 -35.74 9.00
CA SER A 790 26.30 -36.79 8.24
C SER A 790 25.46 -37.22 7.05
N MET A 791 25.94 -36.94 5.84
CA MET A 791 25.36 -37.40 4.58
C MET A 791 25.87 -38.81 4.29
N VAL A 792 24.94 -39.72 4.05
CA VAL A 792 25.23 -41.14 3.77
C VAL A 792 24.81 -41.51 2.35
N PRO A 793 25.36 -42.59 1.77
CA PRO A 793 24.93 -43.12 0.48
C PRO A 793 23.42 -43.36 0.46
N GLN A 794 22.66 -42.70 -0.41
CA GLN A 794 21.19 -42.76 -0.37
C GLN A 794 20.56 -42.57 -1.74
N TRP A 795 19.33 -43.06 -1.89
CA TRP A 795 18.43 -42.70 -2.99
C TRP A 795 17.03 -42.45 -2.44
N GLY A 796 16.24 -41.66 -3.15
CA GLY A 796 14.97 -41.15 -2.65
C GLY A 796 13.86 -41.24 -3.68
N THR A 797 12.64 -41.29 -3.18
CA THR A 797 11.42 -41.13 -3.96
C THR A 797 10.73 -39.82 -3.55
N HIS A 798 9.52 -39.58 -4.01
CA HIS A 798 8.70 -38.45 -3.54
C HIS A 798 8.06 -38.70 -2.16
N GLN A 799 8.06 -39.95 -1.68
CA GLN A 799 7.39 -40.37 -0.44
C GLN A 799 8.36 -40.79 0.67
N GLN A 800 9.45 -41.46 0.32
CA GLN A 800 10.44 -41.98 1.28
C GLN A 800 11.87 -41.90 0.75
N VAL A 801 12.83 -42.02 1.65
CA VAL A 801 14.27 -42.12 1.39
C VAL A 801 14.79 -43.51 1.80
N HIS A 802 15.74 -44.04 1.05
CA HIS A 802 16.37 -45.33 1.30
C HIS A 802 17.82 -45.13 1.73
N LEU A 803 18.15 -45.62 2.93
CA LEU A 803 19.46 -45.51 3.57
C LEU A 803 20.05 -46.91 3.83
N PRO A 804 21.39 -47.07 3.83
CA PRO A 804 22.07 -48.28 4.27
C PRO A 804 21.82 -48.54 5.75
N SER A 805 21.92 -49.81 6.17
CA SER A 805 21.75 -50.20 7.57
C SER A 805 22.92 -49.79 8.47
N ALA A 806 24.12 -49.61 7.90
CA ALA A 806 25.29 -49.16 8.66
C ALA A 806 25.15 -47.67 9.03
N LEU A 807 25.46 -47.32 10.27
CA LEU A 807 25.59 -45.93 10.72
C LEU A 807 26.99 -45.38 10.39
N PRO A 808 27.14 -44.05 10.26
CA PRO A 808 28.45 -43.46 10.00
C PRO A 808 29.36 -43.56 11.23
N GLU A 809 30.57 -44.06 11.03
CA GLU A 809 31.63 -44.16 12.04
C GLU A 809 32.83 -43.30 11.62
N HIS A 810 33.30 -42.43 12.51
CA HIS A 810 34.48 -41.57 12.29
C HIS A 810 34.92 -40.91 13.61
N ASP A 811 36.21 -40.60 13.75
CA ASP A 811 36.79 -40.00 14.97
C ASP A 811 36.08 -38.71 15.42
N PHE A 812 35.80 -37.78 14.50
CA PHE A 812 35.00 -36.56 14.78
C PHE A 812 33.56 -36.79 15.28
N LEU A 813 33.00 -38.00 15.13
CA LEU A 813 31.68 -38.34 15.63
C LEU A 813 31.72 -38.96 17.03
N ASN A 814 32.88 -39.41 17.52
CA ASN A 814 32.99 -40.10 18.80
C ASN A 814 32.64 -39.21 20.00
N ASP A 815 32.94 -37.90 19.90
CA ASP A 815 32.63 -36.91 20.93
C ASP A 815 31.18 -36.37 20.82
N LEU A 816 30.41 -36.82 19.84
CA LEU A 816 29.04 -36.36 19.56
C LEU A 816 28.03 -37.48 19.79
N GLU A 817 26.87 -37.14 20.37
CA GLU A 817 25.76 -38.08 20.48
C GLU A 817 24.84 -38.01 19.24
N PRO A 818 24.26 -39.14 18.81
CA PRO A 818 23.27 -39.15 17.74
C PRO A 818 21.96 -38.51 18.21
N LEU A 819 21.49 -37.49 17.49
CA LEU A 819 20.26 -36.76 17.77
C LEU A 819 19.11 -37.11 16.81
N GLY A 820 19.31 -38.11 15.94
CA GLY A 820 18.31 -38.60 15.01
C GLY A 820 18.64 -38.28 13.55
N TRP A 821 17.65 -37.93 12.75
CA TRP A 821 17.82 -37.67 11.31
C TRP A 821 16.88 -36.58 10.80
N MET A 822 17.27 -35.94 9.72
CA MET A 822 16.44 -34.98 8.99
C MET A 822 16.26 -35.39 7.54
N HIS A 823 15.11 -35.07 6.95
CA HIS A 823 14.88 -35.25 5.52
C HIS A 823 14.00 -34.16 4.90
N THR A 824 14.15 -33.98 3.59
CA THR A 824 13.29 -33.08 2.80
C THR A 824 12.00 -33.78 2.37
N GLN A 825 10.93 -33.00 2.23
CA GLN A 825 9.68 -33.48 1.64
C GLN A 825 9.07 -32.45 0.69
N PRO A 826 8.48 -32.89 -0.44
CA PRO A 826 7.98 -31.99 -1.48
C PRO A 826 6.73 -31.21 -1.05
N ASN A 827 5.93 -31.76 -0.15
CA ASN A 827 4.71 -31.16 0.36
C ASN A 827 4.73 -31.16 1.89
N GLU A 828 4.14 -30.14 2.50
CA GLU A 828 3.95 -30.09 3.96
C GLU A 828 2.81 -31.03 4.36
N LEU A 829 3.11 -32.02 5.19
CA LEU A 829 2.14 -32.94 5.75
C LEU A 829 1.67 -32.45 7.13
N PRO A 830 0.36 -32.58 7.46
CA PRO A 830 -0.16 -32.17 8.77
C PRO A 830 0.30 -33.10 9.91
N GLN A 831 0.72 -34.32 9.56
CA GLN A 831 1.17 -35.37 10.46
C GLN A 831 2.49 -35.96 9.98
N LEU A 832 3.24 -36.60 10.89
CA LEU A 832 4.40 -37.41 10.51
C LEU A 832 3.95 -38.50 9.53
N SER A 833 4.76 -38.87 8.55
CA SER A 833 4.39 -39.94 7.64
C SER A 833 4.54 -41.31 8.33
N PRO A 834 3.66 -42.29 8.05
CA PRO A 834 3.83 -43.65 8.59
C PRO A 834 5.15 -44.31 8.19
N GLN A 835 5.68 -43.93 7.01
CA GLN A 835 6.96 -44.41 6.48
C GLN A 835 8.13 -43.89 7.31
N ASP A 836 8.14 -42.60 7.68
CA ASP A 836 9.16 -42.01 8.55
C ASP A 836 9.13 -42.62 9.95
N LEU A 837 7.92 -42.89 10.47
CA LEU A 837 7.71 -43.53 11.75
C LEU A 837 8.31 -44.96 11.76
N ALA A 838 7.99 -45.77 10.76
CA ALA A 838 8.51 -47.12 10.62
C ALA A 838 10.02 -47.15 10.35
N ALA A 839 10.54 -46.20 9.57
CA ALA A 839 11.97 -46.07 9.31
C ALA A 839 12.73 -45.71 10.60
N HIS A 840 12.23 -44.73 11.35
CA HIS A 840 12.86 -44.30 12.59
C HIS A 840 12.83 -45.39 13.68
N ALA A 841 11.71 -46.11 13.82
CA ALA A 841 11.60 -47.25 14.74
C ALA A 841 12.58 -48.38 14.37
N ARG A 842 12.76 -48.67 13.08
CA ARG A 842 13.76 -49.65 12.59
C ARG A 842 15.20 -49.23 12.88
N ILE A 843 15.51 -47.93 12.75
CA ILE A 843 16.86 -47.42 13.06
C ILE A 843 17.14 -47.54 14.56
N LEU A 844 16.18 -47.18 15.40
CA LEU A 844 16.25 -47.34 16.87
C LEU A 844 16.37 -48.81 17.29
N SER A 845 15.63 -49.73 16.68
CA SER A 845 15.70 -51.16 17.06
C SER A 845 17.03 -51.81 16.69
N ASN A 846 17.65 -51.36 15.60
CA ASN A 846 18.87 -51.95 15.06
C ASN A 846 20.14 -51.37 15.71
N ASN A 847 20.06 -50.18 16.31
CA ASN A 847 21.23 -49.46 16.81
C ASN A 847 21.09 -49.07 18.28
N LYS A 848 21.89 -49.71 19.15
CA LYS A 848 21.91 -49.42 20.60
C LYS A 848 22.45 -48.02 20.96
N LEU A 849 23.14 -47.36 20.03
CA LEU A 849 23.66 -46.01 20.21
C LEU A 849 22.56 -44.92 20.18
N TRP A 850 21.41 -45.21 19.58
CA TRP A 850 20.31 -44.25 19.47
C TRP A 850 19.40 -44.35 20.69
N ASP A 851 19.16 -43.23 21.33
CA ASP A 851 18.27 -43.10 22.48
C ASP A 851 16.90 -42.59 22.03
N GLY A 852 15.83 -43.34 22.28
CA GLY A 852 14.46 -42.98 21.89
C GLY A 852 13.95 -41.68 22.53
N GLU A 853 14.54 -41.24 23.65
CA GLU A 853 14.20 -39.97 24.29
C GLU A 853 14.92 -38.76 23.69
N LYS A 854 16.10 -38.97 23.08
CA LYS A 854 16.95 -37.90 22.52
C LYS A 854 16.96 -37.83 21.00
N CYS A 855 16.61 -38.92 20.32
CA CYS A 855 16.59 -38.96 18.87
C CYS A 855 15.26 -38.41 18.33
N MET A 856 15.35 -37.56 17.31
CA MET A 856 14.18 -36.96 16.67
C MET A 856 14.21 -37.13 15.14
N ILE A 857 13.04 -36.93 14.54
CA ILE A 857 12.84 -36.85 13.09
C ILE A 857 12.56 -35.40 12.74
N LEU A 858 13.40 -34.79 11.91
CA LEU A 858 13.20 -33.43 11.43
C LEU A 858 12.75 -33.45 9.97
N THR A 859 11.52 -32.99 9.71
CA THR A 859 11.01 -32.86 8.35
C THR A 859 11.22 -31.42 7.84
N CYS A 860 11.75 -31.29 6.62
CA CYS A 860 11.93 -30.03 5.93
C CYS A 860 11.03 -29.99 4.68
N SER A 861 9.89 -29.33 4.80
CA SER A 861 8.87 -29.26 3.74
C SER A 861 9.10 -28.07 2.82
N PHE A 862 9.00 -28.30 1.51
CA PHE A 862 9.13 -27.26 0.50
C PHE A 862 7.77 -26.63 0.15
N THR A 863 7.51 -25.45 0.70
CA THR A 863 6.33 -24.63 0.36
C THR A 863 6.68 -23.59 -0.71
N PRO A 864 5.72 -23.06 -1.49
CA PRO A 864 6.01 -22.06 -2.52
C PRO A 864 6.71 -20.82 -1.94
N GLY A 865 7.98 -20.60 -2.30
CA GLY A 865 8.80 -19.47 -1.83
C GLY A 865 9.34 -19.57 -0.39
N SER A 866 9.14 -20.69 0.32
CA SER A 866 9.55 -20.87 1.72
C SER A 866 9.88 -22.32 2.07
N CYS A 867 10.38 -22.56 3.28
CA CYS A 867 10.55 -23.89 3.86
C CYS A 867 9.87 -23.97 5.23
N SER A 868 9.26 -25.11 5.55
CA SER A 868 8.65 -25.38 6.86
C SER A 868 9.39 -26.54 7.54
N LEU A 869 9.82 -26.33 8.79
CA LEU A 869 10.53 -27.31 9.61
C LEU A 869 9.64 -27.79 10.74
N THR A 870 9.52 -29.11 10.90
CA THR A 870 8.84 -29.70 12.06
C THR A 870 9.70 -30.83 12.64
N ALA A 871 9.91 -30.80 13.95
CA ALA A 871 10.64 -31.84 14.66
C ALA A 871 9.68 -32.74 15.43
N TYR A 872 9.88 -34.05 15.33
CA TYR A 872 9.05 -35.08 15.93
C TYR A 872 9.89 -36.05 16.76
N LYS A 873 9.31 -36.58 17.83
CA LYS A 873 9.84 -37.69 18.63
C LYS A 873 8.79 -38.79 18.69
N LEU A 874 9.22 -40.05 18.76
CA LEU A 874 8.30 -41.18 18.92
C LEU A 874 7.85 -41.33 20.36
N THR A 875 6.57 -41.65 20.54
CA THR A 875 6.08 -42.17 21.81
C THR A 875 6.38 -43.66 21.93
N PRO A 876 6.42 -44.25 23.13
CA PRO A 876 6.66 -45.68 23.31
C PRO A 876 5.69 -46.56 22.50
N SER A 877 4.41 -46.17 22.43
CA SER A 877 3.41 -46.85 21.61
C SER A 877 3.69 -46.75 20.11
N GLY A 878 4.18 -45.60 19.65
CA GLY A 878 4.61 -45.43 18.27
C GLY A 878 5.83 -46.26 17.90
N TYR A 879 6.80 -46.40 18.82
CA TYR A 879 7.95 -47.26 18.63
C TYR A 879 7.55 -48.74 18.46
N GLU A 880 6.66 -49.26 19.30
CA GLU A 880 6.15 -50.63 19.19
C GLU A 880 5.40 -50.87 17.88
N TRP A 881 4.54 -49.93 17.48
CA TRP A 881 3.82 -49.99 16.21
C TRP A 881 4.79 -49.94 15.01
N GLY A 882 5.74 -49.00 15.00
CA GLY A 882 6.72 -48.85 13.91
C GLY A 882 7.64 -50.07 13.75
N LYS A 883 7.96 -50.75 14.85
CA LYS A 883 8.76 -51.99 14.84
C LYS A 883 7.98 -53.19 14.28
N SER A 884 6.68 -53.26 14.54
CA SER A 884 5.82 -54.37 14.11
C SER A 884 5.26 -54.19 12.69
N ASN A 885 5.19 -52.94 12.19
CA ASN A 885 4.63 -52.66 10.88
C ASN A 885 5.55 -53.12 9.73
N THR A 886 5.07 -54.09 8.95
CA THR A 886 5.70 -54.56 7.70
C THR A 886 5.03 -54.02 6.43
N ASP A 887 3.90 -53.31 6.57
CA ASP A 887 3.14 -52.79 5.43
C ASP A 887 3.78 -51.52 4.87
N ALA A 888 4.03 -51.52 3.55
CA ALA A 888 4.61 -50.42 2.80
C ALA A 888 3.56 -49.49 2.17
N ALA A 889 2.26 -49.74 2.42
CA ALA A 889 1.17 -48.89 1.95
C ALA A 889 1.27 -47.46 2.51
N SER A 890 0.75 -46.49 1.75
CA SER A 890 0.74 -45.07 2.16
C SER A 890 -0.14 -44.78 3.38
N ASN A 891 -1.09 -45.66 3.69
CA ASN A 891 -1.97 -45.61 4.88
C ASN A 891 -2.05 -47.02 5.50
N PRO A 892 -1.04 -47.42 6.30
CA PRO A 892 -1.02 -48.72 6.94
C PRO A 892 -2.09 -48.82 8.04
N HIS A 893 -2.63 -50.02 8.22
CA HIS A 893 -3.70 -50.26 9.19
C HIS A 893 -3.21 -50.00 10.64
N GLY A 894 -4.02 -49.28 11.42
CA GLY A 894 -3.71 -48.98 12.82
C GLY A 894 -2.80 -47.77 13.07
N TYR A 895 -2.42 -47.00 12.04
CA TYR A 895 -1.66 -45.76 12.23
C TYR A 895 -2.47 -44.70 13.01
N LEU A 896 -1.89 -44.15 14.08
CA LEU A 896 -2.51 -43.12 14.91
C LEU A 896 -1.59 -41.91 15.12
N PRO A 897 -2.11 -40.66 15.10
CA PRO A 897 -1.32 -39.46 15.38
C PRO A 897 -0.72 -39.40 16.80
N THR A 898 -1.15 -40.25 17.73
CA THR A 898 -0.62 -40.36 19.10
C THR A 898 0.71 -41.10 19.18
N TYR A 899 1.20 -41.67 18.06
CA TYR A 899 2.46 -42.39 17.97
C TYR A 899 3.71 -41.50 17.92
N TYR A 900 3.51 -40.18 17.80
CA TYR A 900 4.59 -39.22 17.84
C TYR A 900 4.16 -37.97 18.62
N GLU A 901 5.12 -37.22 19.09
CA GLU A 901 4.94 -35.90 19.68
C GLU A 901 5.82 -34.87 18.97
N LYS A 902 5.35 -33.63 18.85
CA LYS A 902 6.18 -32.54 18.34
C LYS A 902 7.15 -32.09 19.42
N VAL A 903 8.41 -31.86 19.04
CA VAL A 903 9.45 -31.40 19.95
C VAL A 903 9.93 -30.00 19.58
N GLN A 904 10.50 -29.30 20.55
CA GLN A 904 10.91 -27.92 20.39
C GLN A 904 12.21 -27.83 19.58
N MET A 905 12.19 -26.99 18.54
CA MET A 905 13.36 -26.67 17.74
C MET A 905 13.55 -25.16 17.60
N LEU A 906 14.80 -24.73 17.64
CA LEU A 906 15.23 -23.35 17.41
C LEU A 906 16.31 -23.28 16.34
N LEU A 907 16.38 -22.16 15.63
CA LEU A 907 17.44 -21.86 14.68
C LEU A 907 18.43 -20.88 15.30
N SER A 908 19.73 -21.15 15.16
CA SER A 908 20.79 -20.29 15.71
C SER A 908 21.80 -19.86 14.65
N ASP A 909 22.24 -18.60 14.76
CA ASP A 909 23.36 -18.04 14.01
C ASP A 909 24.62 -17.90 14.89
N ARG A 910 24.57 -18.33 16.16
CA ARG A 910 25.66 -18.12 17.14
C ARG A 910 26.83 -19.07 16.97
N PHE A 911 26.59 -20.24 16.39
CA PHE A 911 27.62 -21.24 16.12
C PHE A 911 27.39 -21.88 14.75
N LEU A 912 28.44 -22.49 14.23
CA LEU A 912 28.44 -23.16 12.93
C LEU A 912 28.50 -24.67 13.13
N GLY A 913 27.71 -25.40 12.36
CA GLY A 913 27.87 -26.85 12.21
C GLY A 913 28.75 -27.21 11.00
N PHE A 914 29.10 -28.48 10.90
CA PHE A 914 29.86 -29.05 9.79
C PHE A 914 29.16 -30.27 9.17
N TYR A 915 29.73 -30.80 8.08
CA TYR A 915 29.21 -31.96 7.38
C TYR A 915 30.23 -33.10 7.35
N MET A 916 29.70 -34.31 7.46
CA MET A 916 30.43 -35.53 7.10
C MET A 916 29.82 -36.08 5.80
N ILE A 917 30.65 -36.51 4.87
CA ILE A 917 30.24 -37.05 3.56
C ILE A 917 30.89 -38.42 3.34
N PRO A 918 30.39 -39.27 2.43
CA PRO A 918 31.01 -40.56 2.18
C PRO A 918 32.46 -40.43 1.72
N ASP A 919 33.33 -41.33 2.18
CA ASP A 919 34.76 -41.33 1.83
C ASP A 919 34.99 -41.80 0.39
N ASN A 920 34.29 -42.87 0.00
CA ASN A 920 34.35 -43.58 -1.27
C ASN A 920 33.03 -43.42 -2.05
N GLY A 921 33.00 -42.42 -2.93
CA GLY A 921 31.87 -42.16 -3.83
C GLY A 921 30.93 -41.03 -3.35
N PRO A 922 29.90 -40.72 -4.14
CA PRO A 922 28.96 -39.66 -3.83
C PRO A 922 27.93 -40.07 -2.78
N TRP A 923 27.22 -39.11 -2.18
CA TRP A 923 26.11 -39.42 -1.28
C TRP A 923 24.82 -39.74 -2.04
N ASN A 924 24.61 -39.21 -3.25
CA ASN A 924 23.37 -39.40 -4.01
C ASN A 924 23.50 -40.52 -5.06
N TYR A 925 22.67 -41.55 -4.93
CA TYR A 925 22.60 -42.71 -5.83
C TYR A 925 21.33 -42.72 -6.70
N ASN A 926 20.55 -41.63 -6.77
CA ASN A 926 19.31 -41.62 -7.57
C ASN A 926 19.51 -41.93 -9.06
N PHE A 927 20.64 -41.53 -9.66
CA PHE A 927 20.99 -41.89 -11.04
C PHE A 927 21.91 -43.12 -11.14
N MET A 928 22.21 -43.75 -9.99
CA MET A 928 23.09 -44.91 -9.86
C MET A 928 22.45 -45.97 -8.95
N GLY A 929 21.12 -46.13 -9.01
CA GLY A 929 20.37 -46.93 -8.04
C GLY A 929 20.84 -48.39 -7.95
N VAL A 930 21.32 -48.95 -9.05
CA VAL A 930 21.87 -50.32 -9.12
C VAL A 930 23.13 -50.50 -8.26
N LYS A 931 23.88 -49.42 -7.98
CA LYS A 931 25.08 -49.44 -7.13
C LYS A 931 24.77 -49.30 -5.64
N HIS A 932 23.52 -49.05 -5.26
CA HIS A 932 23.11 -48.93 -3.86
C HIS A 932 22.53 -50.24 -3.35
N THR A 933 22.98 -50.67 -2.16
CA THR A 933 22.40 -51.84 -1.47
C THR A 933 22.22 -51.51 0.02
N VAL A 934 21.17 -52.05 0.64
CA VAL A 934 20.86 -51.78 2.05
C VAL A 934 21.97 -52.26 2.98
N SER A 935 22.68 -53.33 2.63
CA SER A 935 23.79 -53.90 3.39
C SER A 935 25.16 -53.31 3.05
N MET A 936 25.24 -52.25 2.23
CA MET A 936 26.53 -51.65 1.87
C MET A 936 27.24 -51.06 3.10
N LYS A 937 28.56 -51.22 3.14
CA LYS A 937 29.44 -50.54 4.10
C LYS A 937 30.02 -49.28 3.45
N TYR A 938 30.18 -48.23 4.23
CA TYR A 938 30.76 -46.96 3.79
C TYR A 938 31.53 -46.33 4.95
N GLY A 939 32.59 -45.58 4.64
CA GLY A 939 33.22 -44.66 5.58
C GLY A 939 32.71 -43.24 5.35
N VAL A 940 32.99 -42.35 6.29
CA VAL A 940 32.71 -40.91 6.13
C VAL A 940 33.97 -40.09 6.35
N LYS A 941 34.04 -38.91 5.76
CA LYS A 941 35.12 -37.92 5.93
C LYS A 941 34.54 -36.53 6.08
N LEU A 942 35.30 -35.63 6.69
CA LEU A 942 34.96 -34.21 6.76
C LEU A 942 34.93 -33.63 5.34
N GLY A 943 33.82 -32.99 4.96
CA GLY A 943 33.69 -32.43 3.62
C GLY A 943 32.36 -31.72 3.39
N THR A 944 32.24 -31.03 2.27
CA THR A 944 31.01 -30.31 1.91
C THR A 944 30.17 -31.15 0.94
N PRO A 945 28.88 -31.40 1.20
CA PRO A 945 28.06 -32.16 0.28
C PRO A 945 27.84 -31.41 -1.03
N ARG A 946 27.97 -32.16 -2.14
CA ARG A 946 27.67 -31.69 -3.50
C ARG A 946 26.16 -31.63 -3.73
N GLU A 947 25.71 -30.79 -4.66
CA GLU A 947 24.29 -30.61 -4.99
C GLU A 947 23.66 -31.86 -5.61
N PHE A 948 22.33 -32.02 -5.52
CA PHE A 948 21.63 -33.22 -5.98
C PHE A 948 21.99 -33.60 -7.43
N TYR A 949 22.06 -32.64 -8.35
CA TYR A 949 22.36 -32.83 -9.77
C TYR A 949 23.84 -32.61 -10.15
N HIS A 950 24.77 -32.69 -9.19
CA HIS A 950 26.21 -32.59 -9.47
C HIS A 950 26.68 -33.68 -10.45
N GLU A 951 27.73 -33.42 -11.24
CA GLU A 951 28.30 -34.36 -12.22
C GLU A 951 28.62 -35.74 -11.64
N ASP A 952 29.27 -35.81 -10.47
CA ASP A 952 29.55 -37.04 -9.72
C ASP A 952 28.32 -37.93 -9.45
N HIS A 953 27.13 -37.34 -9.34
CA HIS A 953 25.91 -38.06 -9.00
C HIS A 953 25.26 -38.72 -10.23
N ARG A 954 25.73 -38.38 -11.43
CA ARG A 954 25.10 -38.77 -12.71
C ARG A 954 26.15 -39.06 -13.80
N PRO A 955 27.15 -39.91 -13.55
CA PRO A 955 28.25 -40.18 -14.48
C PRO A 955 27.77 -40.79 -15.80
N THR A 956 26.70 -41.59 -15.78
CA THR A 956 26.13 -42.22 -16.99
C THR A 956 25.72 -41.20 -18.05
N HIS A 957 25.15 -40.06 -17.66
CA HIS A 957 24.76 -39.01 -18.61
C HIS A 957 25.97 -38.36 -19.33
N PHE A 958 27.14 -38.36 -18.70
CA PHE A 958 28.36 -37.79 -19.30
C PHE A 958 29.11 -38.85 -20.12
N LEU A 959 29.09 -40.12 -19.67
CA LEU A 959 29.69 -41.24 -20.40
C LEU A 959 28.91 -41.59 -21.69
N GLU A 960 27.59 -41.46 -21.68
CA GLU A 960 26.78 -41.56 -22.91
C GLU A 960 27.14 -40.47 -23.92
N PHE A 961 27.57 -39.29 -23.46
CA PHE A 961 28.00 -38.19 -24.30
C PHE A 961 29.41 -38.39 -24.86
N SER A 962 30.34 -38.96 -24.07
CA SER A 962 31.69 -39.27 -24.56
C SER A 962 31.69 -40.39 -25.61
N ASN A 963 30.80 -41.37 -25.49
CA ASN A 963 30.67 -42.46 -26.47
C ASN A 963 30.05 -42.00 -27.80
N LEU A 964 29.38 -40.83 -27.82
CA LEU A 964 28.90 -40.20 -29.05
C LEU A 964 30.04 -39.50 -29.83
N GLU A 965 31.09 -39.03 -29.15
CA GLU A 965 32.25 -38.39 -29.79
C GLU A 965 33.22 -39.40 -30.43
N GLU A 966 33.22 -40.68 -30.01
CA GLU A 966 34.03 -41.73 -30.68
C GLU A 966 33.54 -42.09 -32.10
N GLY A 967 32.37 -41.58 -32.52
CA GLY A 967 31.82 -41.76 -33.86
C GLY A 967 32.32 -40.77 -34.92
N ASP A 968 32.94 -39.66 -34.52
CA ASP A 968 33.40 -38.59 -35.43
C ASP A 968 34.94 -38.64 -35.59
N ILE A 969 35.44 -39.69 -36.25
CA ILE A 969 36.77 -39.65 -36.89
C ILE A 969 36.56 -39.35 -38.38
N ALA A 970 36.42 -38.06 -38.71
CA ALA A 970 36.54 -37.42 -40.03
C ALA A 970 36.04 -35.98 -39.86
N GLU A 971 36.71 -34.87 -40.18
CA GLU A 971 37.87 -34.49 -41.00
C GLU A 971 38.29 -33.08 -40.52
N GLY A 972 39.58 -32.73 -40.66
CA GLY A 972 40.01 -31.35 -40.90
C GLY A 972 40.57 -30.56 -39.70
N ASP A 973 41.84 -30.17 -39.83
CA ASP A 973 42.65 -29.35 -38.93
C ASP A 973 41.86 -28.24 -38.19
N ARG A 974 41.92 -28.27 -36.85
CA ARG A 974 41.78 -27.07 -36.03
C ARG A 974 43.15 -26.68 -35.50
N GLU A 975 43.75 -25.66 -36.09
CA GLU A 975 44.85 -24.93 -35.48
C GLU A 975 44.39 -24.34 -34.14
N ASP A 976 45.00 -24.80 -33.05
CA ASP A 976 44.90 -24.15 -31.75
C ASP A 976 46.00 -23.09 -31.63
N THR A 977 45.66 -21.83 -31.92
CA THR A 977 46.56 -20.68 -31.78
C THR A 977 46.37 -19.91 -30.47
N PHE A 978 45.94 -20.54 -29.37
CA PHE A 978 46.00 -19.90 -28.05
C PHE A 978 46.27 -20.88 -26.89
N THR A 979 47.55 -21.12 -26.62
CA THR A 979 48.02 -21.44 -25.25
C THR A 979 48.40 -20.17 -24.51
#